data_AF-A0A1L8DXU6-F1
#
_entry.id   AF-A0A1L8DXU6-F1
#
_cell.length_a   1.000
_cell.length_b   1.000
_cell.length_c   1.000
_cell.angle_alpha   90.00
_cell.angle_beta   90.00
_cell.angle_gamma   90.00
#
_symmetry.space_group_name_H-M   'P 1'
#
loop_
_entity.id
_entity.type
_entity.pdbx_description
1 polymer ?
#
loop_
_entity_poly.entity_id
_entity_poly.type
_entity_poly.pdbx_seq_one_letter_code
_entity_poly.pdbx_strand_id
1 'polypeptide(L)'
;MSVRGVLSSLDSHDPEVIRPISPGILQAEFFESGSTDSSNLPIGASHTNKQDGIHGNLPNEISAPYEVPQFPIEQIEKKLQIQRHINVMDKHGAPPEITIKREISKTDVTDSASELVPNFQRVSISGEDTSGVPLEDLEHASQLIIEAINMRQKYMQWSYQSFPVTLSKYVENKGDIVLHDEKKTIADHPVHAIPSSDPWAIETPPSKGYTIKAVNGVFNLFQDPECTQNLDYPYPKLQQFIQDMQTMCAMIADGPLKSFCYRRLSYLYSKFQLHVLLNELRELASQKAVPHRDFYNIRKVDTHIHAASCMNQKHLLRFIKKTLKTNADEVVTVTKGQPMTLQQVFQSMDLTSYDLTVDMLDVHADRNTFHRFDKFNAKYNPIGESRLREVFLKTDNYLNGKYFAQIIKEVASDLEESKYQNAELRLSIYGKSPDEWDKLAKWAINSNVYSDNIRWLIQIPRLFDIFKTNNLMNSFQEIIDNIFLPLFEVTNNPEAHPDLHKFLQYVIGFDSVDDESKPENPLLDSDIAEPEQWNDEDNPPYAYYLYYMYANMTVLNHFRREQGMNTFVLRPHCGEAGPVQHLVCGFMMAENISHGLLLRKVPVLQYLYYLAQIGIAMSPLSNNSLFLNYHRNPLPEYLARGLIVSLSTDDPLQFHFTKEPLMEEYSIATQVWKLSSCDMSELARNSVCMSGFPHKMKQHWLGPNYTQEGVAGNDVTRTNVPDIRVAFRHETLTGELKTIFNTLKGK
;
A
#
# COMPACT_ATOMS: atom_id res chain seq x y z
N MET A 1 -29.30 45.02 36.90
CA MET A 1 -29.65 45.62 38.20
C MET A 1 -28.38 45.76 39.04
N SER A 2 -28.02 47.00 39.40
CA SER A 2 -27.14 47.43 40.51
C SER A 2 -25.68 46.93 40.57
N VAL A 3 -24.57 47.66 40.83
CA VAL A 3 -24.11 49.08 40.81
C VAL A 3 -22.75 49.07 41.57
N ARG A 4 -21.74 49.83 41.08
CA ARG A 4 -20.50 50.35 41.76
C ARG A 4 -19.45 49.33 42.27
N GLY A 5 -18.14 49.59 42.29
CA GLY A 5 -17.32 50.74 41.93
C GLY A 5 -15.93 50.70 42.61
N VAL A 6 -14.88 51.05 41.83
CA VAL A 6 -13.65 51.86 42.12
C VAL A 6 -12.68 51.53 43.29
N LEU A 7 -11.37 51.53 42.96
CA LEU A 7 -10.13 52.00 43.67
C LEU A 7 -8.99 50.95 43.55
N SER A 8 -7.95 51.08 42.72
CA SER A 8 -6.79 52.01 42.64
C SER A 8 -5.54 51.61 43.47
N SER A 9 -4.51 51.09 42.76
CA SER A 9 -3.05 51.39 42.77
C SER A 9 -2.15 51.29 44.02
N LEU A 10 -0.87 50.93 43.71
CA LEU A 10 0.41 51.00 44.47
C LEU A 10 0.78 49.68 45.20
N ASP A 11 2.01 49.15 45.21
CA ASP A 11 3.30 49.50 44.57
C ASP A 11 4.29 48.30 44.71
N SER A 12 5.25 48.21 43.78
CA SER A 12 6.63 47.66 43.88
C SER A 12 7.00 46.46 44.77
N HIS A 13 7.52 45.38 44.16
CA HIS A 13 8.94 44.97 44.26
C HIS A 13 9.20 43.64 43.51
N ASP A 14 10.35 43.57 42.83
CA ASP A 14 10.89 42.40 42.11
C ASP A 14 10.90 41.11 42.95
N PRO A 15 10.82 39.94 42.28
CA PRO A 15 11.44 38.74 42.83
C PRO A 15 12.37 38.02 41.85
N GLU A 16 13.39 37.45 42.48
CA GLU A 16 14.51 36.66 41.97
C GLU A 16 14.10 35.40 41.19
N VAL A 17 15.05 34.99 40.35
CA VAL A 17 15.11 33.76 39.57
C VAL A 17 15.04 32.52 40.48
N ILE A 18 13.98 31.72 40.35
CA ILE A 18 13.94 30.32 40.82
C ILE A 18 13.36 29.43 39.72
N ARG A 19 14.14 28.41 39.32
CA ARG A 19 13.78 27.36 38.35
C ARG A 19 12.69 26.43 38.93
N PRO A 20 11.64 26.07 38.19
CA PRO A 20 10.74 25.01 38.62
C PRO A 20 11.22 23.61 38.19
N ILE A 21 11.04 22.70 39.13
CA ILE A 21 11.44 21.30 39.21
C ILE A 21 10.40 20.42 38.48
N SER A 22 10.88 19.37 37.80
CA SER A 22 10.05 18.37 37.12
C SER A 22 9.22 17.52 38.11
N PRO A 23 7.94 17.23 37.84
CA PRO A 23 7.16 16.30 38.64
C PRO A 23 7.50 14.83 38.30
N GLY A 24 7.72 14.05 39.36
CA GLY A 24 8.13 12.65 39.32
C GLY A 24 7.03 11.69 38.85
N ILE A 25 7.50 10.61 38.23
CA ILE A 25 6.72 9.47 37.73
C ILE A 25 6.30 8.60 38.92
N LEU A 26 5.00 8.40 39.09
CA LEU A 26 4.42 7.38 39.97
C LEU A 26 4.41 6.03 39.23
N GLN A 27 5.18 5.08 39.74
CA GLN A 27 5.09 3.66 39.39
C GLN A 27 4.19 2.97 40.44
N ALA A 28 3.14 2.29 39.97
CA ALA A 28 2.28 1.46 40.81
C ALA A 28 2.81 0.01 40.82
N GLU A 29 3.10 -0.49 42.02
CA GLU A 29 3.45 -1.88 42.32
C GLU A 29 2.18 -2.74 42.48
N PHE A 30 2.25 -4.01 42.04
CA PHE A 30 1.31 -5.06 42.40
C PHE A 30 2.06 -6.25 43.02
N PHE A 31 1.81 -6.44 44.33
CA PHE A 31 1.73 -7.67 45.14
C PHE A 31 2.69 -8.85 44.91
N GLU A 32 3.59 -9.05 45.89
CA GLU A 32 4.01 -10.36 46.41
C GLU A 32 3.94 -10.30 47.95
N SER A 33 3.34 -11.32 48.57
CA SER A 33 3.23 -11.49 50.02
C SER A 33 4.04 -12.73 50.46
N GLY A 34 4.87 -12.57 51.51
CA GLY A 34 5.73 -13.58 52.17
C GLY A 34 4.98 -14.78 52.77
N SER A 35 5.54 -15.71 53.54
CA SER A 35 6.86 -16.02 54.15
C SER A 35 6.58 -17.28 55.03
N THR A 36 7.48 -18.24 55.27
CA THR A 36 8.29 -18.36 56.51
C THR A 36 9.06 -19.70 56.59
N ASP A 37 10.19 -19.64 57.33
CA ASP A 37 10.83 -20.68 58.18
C ASP A 37 11.98 -21.61 57.73
N SER A 38 13.18 -21.24 58.24
CA SER A 38 14.06 -22.01 59.16
C SER A 38 15.26 -22.86 58.67
N SER A 39 16.45 -22.40 59.10
CA SER A 39 17.63 -23.13 59.64
C SER A 39 18.31 -24.27 58.87
N ASN A 40 19.58 -24.08 58.46
CA ASN A 40 20.80 -24.67 59.09
C ASN A 40 22.05 -24.57 58.19
N LEU A 41 23.16 -24.10 58.78
CA LEU A 41 24.57 -24.20 58.35
C LEU A 41 25.12 -25.62 58.69
N PRO A 42 26.21 -26.15 58.07
CA PRO A 42 27.61 -25.76 58.39
C PRO A 42 28.66 -25.85 57.22
N ILE A 43 29.65 -24.95 57.13
CA ILE A 43 31.09 -25.01 57.55
C ILE A 43 32.08 -25.72 56.60
N GLY A 44 33.18 -25.01 56.27
CA GLY A 44 34.51 -25.55 55.90
C GLY A 44 35.15 -24.84 54.68
N ALA A 45 35.99 -23.79 54.76
CA ALA A 45 37.31 -23.57 55.39
C ALA A 45 38.53 -23.89 54.48
N SER A 46 39.58 -23.04 54.62
CA SER A 46 40.99 -23.10 54.14
C SER A 46 41.30 -22.40 52.78
N HIS A 47 41.99 -21.24 52.80
CA HIS A 47 43.46 -21.00 52.74
C HIS A 47 44.04 -21.23 51.32
N THR A 48 44.86 -20.39 50.66
CA THR A 48 46.05 -19.64 51.10
C THR A 48 46.54 -18.65 50.02
N ASN A 49 47.44 -17.75 50.44
CA ASN A 49 48.03 -16.59 49.77
C ASN A 49 49.27 -16.88 48.86
N LYS A 50 49.49 -15.95 47.92
CA LYS A 50 50.76 -15.30 47.47
C LYS A 50 51.74 -15.92 46.44
N GLN A 51 51.97 -15.10 45.40
CA GLN A 51 53.23 -14.50 44.86
C GLN A 51 53.92 -15.02 43.57
N ASP A 52 54.00 -14.06 42.64
CA ASP A 52 55.09 -13.64 41.73
C ASP A 52 55.63 -14.55 40.59
N GLY A 53 55.61 -14.03 39.35
CA GLY A 53 56.44 -14.53 38.25
C GLY A 53 55.99 -14.17 36.82
N ILE A 54 56.75 -13.27 36.20
CA ILE A 54 56.70 -12.74 34.82
C ILE A 54 56.67 -13.85 33.73
N HIS A 55 55.73 -13.78 32.77
CA HIS A 55 55.96 -13.90 31.31
C HIS A 55 54.64 -13.97 30.51
N GLY A 56 54.51 -13.09 29.51
CA GLY A 56 53.95 -13.45 28.20
C GLY A 56 52.43 -13.55 28.02
N ASN A 57 51.94 -12.74 27.09
CA ASN A 57 50.73 -12.91 26.27
C ASN A 57 49.36 -12.66 26.94
N LEU A 58 48.75 -11.55 26.49
CA LEU A 58 47.30 -11.32 26.49
C LEU A 58 46.57 -12.52 25.85
N PRO A 59 45.55 -13.11 26.49
CA PRO A 59 44.54 -13.88 25.79
C PRO A 59 43.35 -12.96 25.45
N ASN A 60 43.12 -12.81 24.14
CA ASN A 60 41.82 -12.47 23.59
C ASN A 60 40.82 -13.58 23.99
N GLU A 61 39.87 -13.29 24.88
CA GLU A 61 38.64 -14.09 25.00
C GLU A 61 37.44 -13.19 25.31
N ILE A 62 36.86 -12.64 24.25
CA ILE A 62 35.42 -12.35 24.21
C ILE A 62 34.78 -13.69 23.79
N SER A 63 34.43 -14.53 24.75
CA SER A 63 33.68 -15.76 24.50
C SER A 63 32.19 -15.43 24.34
N ALA A 64 31.76 -15.17 23.11
CA ALA A 64 30.39 -15.41 22.68
C ALA A 64 30.31 -16.87 22.16
N PRO A 65 29.24 -17.63 22.44
CA PRO A 65 29.17 -19.02 21.99
C PRO A 65 28.89 -19.06 20.49
N TYR A 66 29.93 -19.28 19.70
CA TYR A 66 29.77 -19.75 18.32
C TYR A 66 29.49 -21.26 18.36
N GLU A 67 28.23 -21.66 18.20
CA GLU A 67 27.94 -22.99 17.68
C GLU A 67 28.31 -23.01 16.19
N VAL A 68 29.46 -23.61 15.89
CA VAL A 68 29.79 -24.01 14.53
C VAL A 68 28.80 -25.12 14.14
N PRO A 69 28.06 -25.01 13.03
CA PRO A 69 27.18 -26.10 12.61
C PRO A 69 28.06 -27.29 12.24
N GLN A 70 28.09 -28.31 13.08
CA GLN A 70 28.56 -29.62 12.66
C GLN A 70 27.55 -30.14 11.62
N PHE A 71 28.08 -30.54 10.45
CA PHE A 71 27.43 -31.24 9.33
C PHE A 71 26.81 -30.39 8.19
N PRO A 72 27.62 -29.86 7.24
CA PRO A 72 27.10 -29.15 6.06
C PRO A 72 26.93 -29.98 4.77
N ILE A 73 27.41 -31.24 4.67
CA ILE A 73 27.46 -31.94 3.36
C ILE A 73 26.51 -33.14 3.28
N GLU A 74 26.53 -34.05 4.26
CA GLU A 74 25.71 -35.28 4.21
C GLU A 74 24.19 -35.01 4.36
N GLN A 75 23.79 -33.98 5.11
CA GLN A 75 22.37 -33.58 5.19
C GLN A 75 21.89 -32.93 3.89
N ILE A 76 22.77 -32.20 3.20
CA ILE A 76 22.48 -31.62 1.88
C ILE A 76 22.35 -32.75 0.85
N GLU A 77 23.25 -33.74 0.87
CA GLU A 77 23.16 -34.91 -0.01
C GLU A 77 21.91 -35.76 0.27
N LYS A 78 21.55 -36.00 1.54
CA LYS A 78 20.30 -36.71 1.90
C LYS A 78 19.06 -35.92 1.50
N LYS A 79 19.03 -34.59 1.70
CA LYS A 79 17.93 -33.74 1.20
C LYS A 79 17.85 -33.78 -0.33
N LEU A 80 18.99 -33.76 -1.03
CA LEU A 80 19.05 -33.89 -2.49
C LEU A 80 18.61 -35.29 -2.96
N GLN A 81 18.91 -36.36 -2.22
CA GLN A 81 18.45 -37.72 -2.52
C GLN A 81 16.94 -37.87 -2.31
N ILE A 82 16.39 -37.35 -1.21
CA ILE A 82 14.94 -37.30 -0.98
C ILE A 82 14.25 -36.47 -2.08
N GLN A 83 14.82 -35.33 -2.44
CA GLN A 83 14.33 -34.49 -3.54
C GLN A 83 14.38 -35.20 -4.89
N ARG A 84 15.44 -35.96 -5.19
CA ARG A 84 15.52 -36.79 -6.40
C ARG A 84 14.47 -37.90 -6.38
N HIS A 85 14.21 -38.53 -5.24
CA HIS A 85 13.16 -39.54 -5.12
C HIS A 85 11.76 -38.95 -5.35
N ILE A 86 11.45 -37.78 -4.79
CA ILE A 86 10.18 -37.07 -5.02
C ILE A 86 10.02 -36.73 -6.51
N ASN A 87 11.06 -36.18 -7.15
CA ASN A 87 11.04 -35.86 -8.59
C ASN A 87 10.89 -37.10 -9.48
N VAL A 88 11.40 -38.26 -9.06
CA VAL A 88 11.23 -39.53 -9.79
C VAL A 88 9.82 -40.09 -9.60
N MET A 89 9.22 -39.95 -8.42
CA MET A 89 7.83 -40.35 -8.17
C MET A 89 6.84 -39.51 -9.00
N ASP A 90 7.06 -38.19 -9.13
CA ASP A 90 6.22 -37.35 -10.00
C ASP A 90 6.41 -37.64 -11.49
N LYS A 91 7.62 -38.07 -11.92
CA LYS A 91 7.88 -38.49 -13.31
C LYS A 91 7.32 -39.87 -13.67
N HIS A 92 6.93 -40.68 -12.69
CA HIS A 92 6.28 -41.98 -12.91
C HIS A 92 4.74 -41.90 -12.93
N GLY A 93 4.16 -40.71 -12.72
CA GLY A 93 2.84 -40.39 -13.23
C GLY A 93 2.95 -40.16 -14.74
N ALA A 94 2.29 -41.00 -15.54
CA ALA A 94 2.20 -40.82 -16.98
C ALA A 94 1.75 -39.39 -17.32
N PRO A 95 2.23 -38.77 -18.42
CA PRO A 95 1.61 -37.55 -18.92
C PRO A 95 0.12 -37.85 -19.16
N PRO A 96 -0.82 -36.94 -18.88
CA PRO A 96 -2.22 -37.21 -19.12
C PRO A 96 -2.44 -37.34 -20.64
N GLU A 97 -2.42 -38.57 -21.13
CA GLU A 97 -3.10 -38.92 -22.37
C GLU A 97 -4.59 -38.70 -22.11
N ILE A 98 -5.12 -37.64 -22.70
CA ILE A 98 -6.55 -37.32 -22.74
C ILE A 98 -7.24 -38.46 -23.50
N THR A 99 -7.59 -39.53 -22.79
CA THR A 99 -8.39 -40.62 -23.35
C THR A 99 -9.85 -40.22 -23.23
N ILE A 100 -10.40 -39.67 -24.31
CA ILE A 100 -11.82 -39.34 -24.43
C ILE A 100 -12.62 -40.64 -24.44
N LYS A 101 -13.05 -41.12 -23.26
CA LYS A 101 -14.15 -42.08 -23.18
C LYS A 101 -15.46 -41.31 -23.13
N ARG A 102 -16.09 -41.20 -24.30
CA ARG A 102 -17.46 -40.71 -24.48
C ARG A 102 -18.43 -41.78 -23.99
N GLU A 103 -18.85 -41.71 -22.73
CA GLU A 103 -20.14 -42.26 -22.32
C GLU A 103 -21.05 -41.08 -21.95
N ILE A 104 -22.06 -40.87 -22.79
CA ILE A 104 -23.02 -39.77 -22.68
C ILE A 104 -24.11 -40.23 -21.71
N SER A 105 -24.04 -39.81 -20.46
CA SER A 105 -25.21 -39.71 -19.58
C SER A 105 -25.55 -38.23 -19.40
N LYS A 106 -26.61 -37.80 -20.07
CA LYS A 106 -27.19 -36.45 -19.97
C LYS A 106 -27.88 -36.29 -18.63
N THR A 107 -27.23 -35.63 -17.67
CA THR A 107 -27.81 -34.77 -16.62
C THR A 107 -26.72 -34.54 -15.58
N ASP A 108 -26.08 -33.37 -15.64
CA ASP A 108 -25.43 -32.62 -14.55
C ASP A 108 -24.29 -31.78 -15.14
N VAL A 109 -24.53 -30.46 -15.23
CA VAL A 109 -23.50 -29.48 -15.57
C VAL A 109 -22.63 -29.32 -14.33
N THR A 110 -21.60 -30.15 -14.20
CA THR A 110 -20.62 -30.12 -13.11
C THR A 110 -19.32 -29.42 -13.53
N ASP A 111 -18.73 -28.74 -12.55
CA ASP A 111 -17.47 -28.00 -12.59
C ASP A 111 -16.32 -28.68 -13.36
N SER A 112 -15.91 -28.05 -14.46
CA SER A 112 -14.62 -28.33 -15.12
C SER A 112 -13.38 -27.90 -14.31
N ALA A 113 -13.56 -27.32 -13.11
CA ALA A 113 -12.48 -26.92 -12.21
C ALA A 113 -11.97 -28.05 -11.29
N SER A 114 -12.68 -29.19 -11.24
CA SER A 114 -12.35 -30.31 -10.35
C SER A 114 -11.14 -31.15 -10.80
N GLU A 115 -10.62 -30.94 -12.02
CA GLU A 115 -9.52 -31.72 -12.60
C GLU A 115 -8.10 -31.17 -12.33
N LEU A 116 -7.95 -29.99 -11.72
CA LEU A 116 -6.67 -29.30 -11.49
C LEU A 116 -6.23 -29.29 -10.01
N VAL A 117 -6.39 -30.39 -9.29
CA VAL A 117 -6.00 -30.47 -7.87
C VAL A 117 -4.55 -30.95 -7.75
N PRO A 118 -3.59 -30.10 -7.34
CA PRO A 118 -2.22 -30.54 -7.16
C PRO A 118 -2.10 -31.53 -6.00
N ASN A 119 -1.19 -32.49 -6.15
CA ASN A 119 -0.93 -33.50 -5.13
C ASN A 119 0.02 -32.99 -4.04
N PHE A 120 -0.53 -32.55 -2.91
CA PHE A 120 0.24 -32.14 -1.73
C PHE A 120 -0.39 -32.66 -0.44
N GLN A 121 0.40 -32.67 0.64
CA GLN A 121 -0.05 -33.16 1.94
C GLN A 121 -0.99 -32.15 2.57
N ARG A 122 -2.24 -32.57 2.79
CA ARG A 122 -3.27 -31.77 3.45
C ARG A 122 -3.43 -32.22 4.88
N VAL A 123 -3.67 -31.26 5.76
CA VAL A 123 -4.01 -31.53 7.16
C VAL A 123 -5.51 -31.36 7.31
N SER A 124 -6.19 -32.47 7.59
CA SER A 124 -7.59 -32.48 7.99
C SER A 124 -7.68 -32.44 9.51
N ILE A 125 -8.41 -31.48 10.05
CA ILE A 125 -8.72 -31.40 11.47
C ILE A 125 -10.16 -31.90 11.64
N SER A 126 -10.34 -32.98 12.39
CA SER A 126 -11.63 -33.62 12.66
C SER A 126 -12.00 -33.51 14.14
N GLY A 127 -13.26 -33.21 14.45
CA GLY A 127 -13.79 -33.10 15.82
C GLY A 127 -15.12 -32.34 15.83
N GLU A 128 -15.85 -32.36 16.95
CA GLU A 128 -17.13 -31.62 17.09
C GLU A 128 -16.92 -30.09 17.11
N ASP A 129 -15.77 -29.61 17.62
CA ASP A 129 -15.42 -28.18 17.72
C ASP A 129 -14.47 -27.70 16.59
N THR A 130 -14.79 -27.98 15.32
CA THR A 130 -13.93 -27.58 14.18
C THR A 130 -13.64 -26.07 14.10
N SER A 131 -14.51 -25.22 14.66
CA SER A 131 -14.34 -23.77 14.72
C SER A 131 -13.49 -23.30 15.92
N GLY A 132 -13.37 -24.13 16.96
CA GLY A 132 -12.72 -23.79 18.24
C GLY A 132 -13.46 -22.73 19.07
N VAL A 133 -14.74 -22.48 18.76
CA VAL A 133 -15.63 -21.53 19.46
C VAL A 133 -17.03 -22.11 19.60
N PRO A 134 -17.80 -21.70 20.64
CA PRO A 134 -19.22 -22.05 20.75
C PRO A 134 -20.01 -21.72 19.48
N LEU A 135 -21.03 -22.52 19.18
CA LEU A 135 -21.86 -22.32 17.98
C LEU A 135 -22.57 -20.96 18.00
N GLU A 136 -23.02 -20.51 19.17
CA GLU A 136 -23.69 -19.20 19.34
C GLU A 136 -22.74 -18.03 19.01
N ASP A 137 -21.49 -18.09 19.47
CA ASP A 137 -20.46 -17.09 19.16
C ASP A 137 -20.13 -17.09 17.66
N LEU A 138 -20.09 -18.28 17.04
CA LEU A 138 -19.88 -18.42 15.59
C LEU A 138 -21.06 -17.83 14.79
N GLU A 139 -22.30 -18.09 15.19
CA GLU A 139 -23.49 -17.52 14.55
C GLU A 139 -23.48 -16.00 14.63
N HIS A 140 -23.25 -15.45 15.82
CA HIS A 140 -23.21 -14.00 16.02
C HIS A 140 -22.07 -13.33 15.24
N ALA A 141 -20.86 -13.88 15.32
CA ALA A 141 -19.71 -13.36 14.58
C ALA A 141 -19.95 -13.44 13.06
N SER A 142 -20.55 -14.52 12.58
CA SER A 142 -20.85 -14.68 11.15
C SER A 142 -21.84 -13.63 10.64
N GLN A 143 -22.88 -13.30 11.41
CA GLN A 143 -23.84 -12.23 11.06
C GLN A 143 -23.13 -10.89 10.86
N LEU A 144 -22.33 -10.47 11.84
CA LEU A 144 -21.61 -9.19 11.80
C LEU A 144 -20.57 -9.14 10.66
N ILE A 145 -19.85 -10.23 10.43
CA ILE A 145 -18.86 -10.33 9.34
C ILE A 145 -19.56 -10.23 7.97
N ILE A 146 -20.69 -10.90 7.79
CA ILE A 146 -21.46 -10.86 6.54
C ILE A 146 -22.03 -9.46 6.30
N GLU A 147 -22.52 -8.79 7.35
CA GLU A 147 -22.97 -7.40 7.27
C GLU A 147 -21.84 -6.46 6.80
N ALA A 148 -20.65 -6.57 7.41
CA ALA A 148 -19.48 -5.79 7.01
C ALA A 148 -19.05 -6.07 5.55
N ILE A 149 -19.09 -7.33 5.11
CA ILE A 149 -18.76 -7.72 3.74
C ILE A 149 -19.78 -7.15 2.75
N ASN A 150 -21.08 -7.22 3.06
CA ASN A 150 -22.14 -6.67 2.22
C ASN A 150 -22.02 -5.14 2.09
N MET A 151 -21.66 -4.48 3.20
CA MET A 151 -21.35 -3.05 3.20
C MET A 151 -20.20 -2.75 2.24
N ARG A 152 -19.04 -3.40 2.36
CA ARG A 152 -17.93 -3.20 1.42
C ARG A 152 -18.34 -3.49 -0.03
N GLN A 153 -19.08 -4.56 -0.28
CA GLN A 153 -19.52 -4.92 -1.64
C GLN A 153 -20.32 -3.78 -2.27
N LYS A 154 -21.24 -3.16 -1.52
CA LYS A 154 -22.05 -2.03 -1.97
C LYS A 154 -21.20 -0.84 -2.41
N TYR A 155 -20.17 -0.49 -1.63
CA TYR A 155 -19.24 0.58 -1.98
C TYR A 155 -18.39 0.21 -3.21
N MET A 156 -17.81 -0.99 -3.27
CA MET A 156 -17.03 -1.40 -4.45
C MET A 156 -17.88 -1.37 -5.74
N GLN A 157 -19.14 -1.80 -5.65
CA GLN A 157 -20.09 -1.74 -6.78
C GLN A 157 -20.41 -0.32 -7.23
N TRP A 158 -20.70 0.59 -6.29
CA TRP A 158 -20.96 2.00 -6.63
C TRP A 158 -19.78 2.65 -7.35
N SER A 159 -18.57 2.44 -6.86
CA SER A 159 -17.37 3.10 -7.39
C SER A 159 -16.73 2.41 -8.61
N TYR A 160 -17.27 1.26 -9.05
CA TYR A 160 -16.65 0.36 -10.03
C TYR A 160 -15.23 -0.09 -9.66
N GLN A 161 -14.97 -0.23 -8.37
CA GLN A 161 -13.77 -0.86 -7.83
C GLN A 161 -13.92 -2.38 -7.82
N SER A 162 -12.81 -3.10 -7.76
CA SER A 162 -12.81 -4.56 -7.83
C SER A 162 -13.32 -5.18 -6.53
N PHE A 163 -13.95 -6.34 -6.68
CA PHE A 163 -14.42 -7.15 -5.57
C PHE A 163 -14.11 -8.62 -5.88
N PRO A 164 -13.58 -9.42 -4.91
CA PRO A 164 -13.16 -10.79 -5.19
C PRO A 164 -14.29 -11.67 -5.74
N VAL A 165 -13.99 -12.45 -6.77
CA VAL A 165 -14.95 -13.32 -7.47
C VAL A 165 -15.38 -14.48 -6.59
N THR A 166 -14.49 -15.05 -5.77
CA THR A 166 -14.91 -16.09 -4.82
C THR A 166 -15.85 -15.54 -3.78
N LEU A 167 -15.58 -14.33 -3.25
CA LEU A 167 -16.44 -13.72 -2.25
C LEU A 167 -17.81 -13.33 -2.82
N SER A 168 -17.87 -12.83 -4.05
CA SER A 168 -19.12 -12.46 -4.72
C SER A 168 -20.07 -13.64 -4.94
N LYS A 169 -19.56 -14.87 -5.02
CA LYS A 169 -20.38 -16.09 -5.09
C LYS A 169 -21.16 -16.38 -3.79
N TYR A 170 -20.69 -15.86 -2.65
CA TYR A 170 -21.35 -16.08 -1.36
C TYR A 170 -22.37 -14.99 -1.03
N VAL A 171 -22.30 -13.83 -1.68
CA VAL A 171 -23.17 -12.68 -1.43
C VAL A 171 -24.28 -12.59 -2.50
N GLU A 172 -25.50 -12.21 -2.12
CA GLU A 172 -26.72 -12.35 -2.94
C GLU A 172 -26.77 -11.45 -4.19
N ASN A 173 -25.94 -10.40 -4.26
CA ASN A 173 -25.87 -9.54 -5.44
C ASN A 173 -24.74 -9.95 -6.38
N LYS A 174 -25.12 -10.59 -7.49
CA LYS A 174 -24.28 -10.78 -8.68
C LYS A 174 -23.98 -9.41 -9.30
N GLY A 175 -23.00 -8.70 -8.77
CA GLY A 175 -22.39 -7.56 -9.46
C GLY A 175 -21.81 -8.01 -10.80
N ASP A 176 -21.62 -7.07 -11.73
CA ASP A 176 -21.05 -7.30 -13.07
C ASP A 176 -19.88 -8.30 -12.99
N ILE A 177 -20.12 -9.51 -13.47
CA ILE A 177 -19.08 -10.51 -13.65
C ILE A 177 -18.10 -9.89 -14.64
N VAL A 178 -16.84 -9.73 -14.25
CA VAL A 178 -15.77 -9.35 -15.17
C VAL A 178 -15.89 -10.26 -16.40
N LEU A 179 -16.29 -9.68 -17.53
CA LEU A 179 -16.41 -10.41 -18.79
C LEU A 179 -15.01 -10.92 -19.11
N HIS A 180 -14.85 -12.25 -19.02
CA HIS A 180 -13.62 -12.89 -19.44
C HIS A 180 -13.56 -12.78 -20.96
N ASP A 181 -12.52 -12.12 -21.48
CA ASP A 181 -12.17 -12.25 -22.89
C ASP A 181 -12.03 -13.74 -23.21
N GLU A 182 -12.60 -14.16 -24.35
CA GLU A 182 -12.67 -15.55 -24.77
C GLU A 182 -11.30 -16.24 -24.67
N LYS A 183 -11.32 -17.53 -24.28
CA LYS A 183 -10.17 -18.43 -24.16
C LYS A 183 -9.24 -18.34 -25.38
N LYS A 184 -8.21 -17.50 -25.32
CA LYS A 184 -7.12 -17.52 -26.31
C LYS A 184 -6.03 -18.45 -25.83
N THR A 185 -5.57 -19.32 -26.72
CA THR A 185 -4.54 -20.30 -26.39
C THR A 185 -3.20 -19.62 -26.16
N ILE A 186 -2.32 -20.27 -25.39
CA ILE A 186 -0.96 -19.78 -25.05
C ILE A 186 -0.15 -19.38 -26.30
N ALA A 187 -0.48 -19.95 -27.47
CA ALA A 187 0.17 -19.68 -28.75
C ALA A 187 -0.16 -18.30 -29.36
N ASP A 188 -1.26 -17.65 -28.96
CA ASP A 188 -1.79 -16.44 -29.61
C ASP A 188 -1.36 -15.13 -28.91
N HIS A 189 -0.57 -15.21 -27.84
CA HIS A 189 -0.07 -14.01 -27.15
C HIS A 189 1.26 -13.55 -27.76
N PRO A 190 1.31 -12.41 -28.49
CA PRO A 190 2.58 -11.85 -28.92
C PRO A 190 3.46 -11.58 -27.69
N VAL A 191 4.72 -12.01 -27.79
CA VAL A 191 5.74 -11.92 -26.72
C VAL A 191 6.14 -10.45 -26.44
N HIS A 192 5.67 -9.52 -27.27
CA HIS A 192 5.92 -8.10 -27.16
C HIS A 192 4.58 -7.34 -27.31
N ALA A 193 4.36 -6.33 -26.46
CA ALA A 193 3.35 -5.32 -26.72
C ALA A 193 3.61 -4.77 -28.13
N ILE A 194 2.57 -4.68 -28.96
CA ILE A 194 2.68 -4.06 -30.27
C ILE A 194 3.14 -2.62 -30.00
N PRO A 195 4.32 -2.18 -30.49
CA PRO A 195 4.75 -0.81 -30.26
C PRO A 195 3.70 0.10 -30.90
N SER A 196 2.99 0.87 -30.07
CA SER A 196 2.04 1.86 -30.57
C SER A 196 2.81 2.95 -31.31
N SER A 197 2.34 3.30 -32.50
CA SER A 197 2.53 4.62 -33.07
C SER A 197 2.04 5.66 -32.05
N ASP A 198 2.90 6.59 -31.63
CA ASP A 198 2.67 7.68 -30.65
C ASP A 198 1.83 7.30 -29.39
N PRO A 199 2.44 7.19 -28.18
CA PRO A 199 1.71 6.84 -26.96
C PRO A 199 0.63 7.86 -26.57
N TRP A 200 0.65 9.08 -27.13
CA TRP A 200 -0.33 10.13 -26.82
C TRP A 200 -1.43 10.27 -27.87
N ALA A 201 -1.42 9.45 -28.93
CA ALA A 201 -2.45 9.42 -29.96
C ALA A 201 -3.69 8.65 -29.45
N ILE A 202 -4.58 9.35 -28.75
CA ILE A 202 -5.79 8.79 -28.14
C ILE A 202 -7.02 9.39 -28.82
N GLU A 203 -8.05 8.56 -29.03
CA GLU A 203 -9.33 9.02 -29.57
C GLU A 203 -10.04 9.97 -28.60
N THR A 204 -10.53 11.09 -29.12
CA THR A 204 -11.29 12.09 -28.37
C THR A 204 -12.79 11.85 -28.60
N PRO A 205 -13.55 11.40 -27.57
CA PRO A 205 -14.99 11.25 -27.71
C PRO A 205 -15.67 12.63 -27.85
N PRO A 206 -16.88 12.69 -28.44
CA PRO A 206 -17.61 13.94 -28.62
C PRO A 206 -18.14 14.48 -27.29
N SER A 207 -18.26 15.81 -27.20
CA SER A 207 -18.81 16.49 -26.03
C SER A 207 -20.28 16.13 -25.76
N LYS A 208 -20.64 15.95 -24.49
CA LYS A 208 -22.00 15.63 -24.04
C LYS A 208 -22.84 16.86 -23.70
N GLY A 209 -22.19 17.99 -23.40
CA GLY A 209 -22.85 19.28 -23.12
C GLY A 209 -23.61 19.33 -21.79
N TYR A 210 -23.27 18.49 -20.81
CA TYR A 210 -23.90 18.52 -19.49
C TYR A 210 -23.45 19.73 -18.66
N THR A 211 -24.33 20.21 -17.79
CA THR A 211 -24.02 21.22 -16.78
C THR A 211 -23.49 20.54 -15.51
N ILE A 212 -22.33 20.95 -15.03
CA ILE A 212 -21.68 20.38 -13.84
C ILE A 212 -21.93 21.31 -12.65
N LYS A 213 -22.42 20.78 -11.53
CA LYS A 213 -22.61 21.56 -10.30
C LYS A 213 -22.36 20.71 -9.05
N ALA A 214 -21.62 21.25 -8.10
CA ALA A 214 -21.47 20.66 -6.76
C ALA A 214 -22.76 20.87 -5.95
N VAL A 215 -23.24 19.80 -5.31
CA VAL A 215 -24.34 19.82 -4.35
C VAL A 215 -23.82 19.17 -3.07
N ASN A 216 -23.68 19.98 -2.02
CA ASN A 216 -23.19 19.57 -0.69
C ASN A 216 -21.84 18.84 -0.80
N GLY A 217 -20.88 19.39 -1.54
CA GLY A 217 -19.55 18.78 -1.71
C GLY A 217 -19.42 17.69 -2.76
N VAL A 218 -20.51 17.26 -3.40
CA VAL A 218 -20.48 16.20 -4.43
C VAL A 218 -20.97 16.73 -5.76
N PHE A 219 -20.15 16.59 -6.80
CA PHE A 219 -20.50 16.97 -8.16
C PHE A 219 -21.65 16.12 -8.71
N ASN A 220 -22.61 16.79 -9.34
CA ASN A 220 -23.73 16.20 -10.05
C ASN A 220 -23.78 16.75 -11.48
N LEU A 221 -24.34 15.96 -12.40
CA LEU A 221 -24.43 16.28 -13.83
C LEU A 221 -25.90 16.47 -14.21
N PHE A 222 -26.18 17.60 -14.86
CA PHE A 222 -27.52 18.00 -15.27
C PHE A 222 -27.61 18.09 -16.79
N GLN A 223 -28.71 17.59 -17.35
CA GLN A 223 -28.96 17.66 -18.80
C GLN A 223 -29.38 19.07 -19.24
N ASP A 224 -29.94 19.84 -18.31
CA ASP A 224 -30.45 21.18 -18.55
C ASP A 224 -29.58 22.25 -17.85
N PRO A 225 -29.51 23.47 -18.41
CA PRO A 225 -28.83 24.59 -17.76
C PRO A 225 -29.48 25.03 -16.44
N GLU A 226 -30.78 24.79 -16.29
CA GLU A 226 -31.55 25.16 -15.08
C GLU A 226 -31.33 24.18 -13.90
N CYS A 227 -30.52 23.13 -14.09
CA CYS A 227 -30.18 22.11 -13.10
C CYS A 227 -31.41 21.40 -12.48
N THR A 228 -32.42 21.11 -13.29
CA THR A 228 -33.66 20.44 -12.87
C THR A 228 -33.66 18.94 -13.15
N GLN A 229 -32.93 18.48 -14.17
CA GLN A 229 -32.85 17.08 -14.59
C GLN A 229 -31.46 16.51 -14.29
N ASN A 230 -31.30 15.97 -13.08
CA ASN A 230 -30.08 15.28 -12.65
C ASN A 230 -30.01 13.87 -13.26
N LEU A 231 -28.82 13.46 -13.73
CA LEU A 231 -28.53 12.10 -14.19
C LEU A 231 -28.52 11.07 -13.04
N ASP A 232 -28.50 11.52 -11.78
CA ASP A 232 -28.64 10.75 -10.53
C ASP A 232 -27.75 9.48 -10.48
N TYR A 233 -26.44 9.69 -10.66
CA TYR A 233 -25.47 8.62 -10.48
C TYR A 233 -25.41 8.17 -9.01
N PRO A 234 -25.28 6.85 -8.74
CA PRO A 234 -25.34 6.36 -7.37
C PRO A 234 -24.02 6.61 -6.63
N TYR A 235 -24.12 7.11 -5.40
CA TYR A 235 -23.02 7.26 -4.45
C TYR A 235 -23.56 7.26 -3.01
N PRO A 236 -22.75 6.92 -1.98
CA PRO A 236 -23.19 7.00 -0.59
C PRO A 236 -23.42 8.45 -0.20
N LYS A 237 -24.59 8.75 0.36
CA LYS A 237 -24.84 10.05 1.01
C LYS A 237 -24.08 10.08 2.35
N LEU A 238 -23.73 11.28 2.82
CA LEU A 238 -22.89 11.47 3.99
C LEU A 238 -23.45 10.79 5.24
N GLN A 239 -24.76 10.93 5.47
CA GLN A 239 -25.44 10.30 6.61
C GLN A 239 -25.36 8.76 6.58
N GLN A 240 -25.48 8.15 5.39
CA GLN A 240 -25.33 6.71 5.24
C GLN A 240 -23.90 6.29 5.54
N PHE A 241 -22.91 7.05 5.06
CA PHE A 241 -21.50 6.78 5.34
C PHE A 241 -21.18 6.87 6.83
N ILE A 242 -21.69 7.89 7.52
CA ILE A 242 -21.49 8.05 8.97
C ILE A 242 -22.10 6.87 9.73
N GLN A 243 -23.33 6.49 9.39
CA GLN A 243 -24.00 5.34 10.01
C GLN A 243 -23.22 4.04 9.77
N ASP A 244 -22.80 3.79 8.53
CA ASP A 244 -22.01 2.62 8.15
C ASP A 244 -20.68 2.57 8.92
N MET A 245 -19.98 3.71 9.03
CA MET A 245 -18.73 3.83 9.78
C MET A 245 -18.94 3.57 11.28
N GLN A 246 -20.01 4.08 11.88
CA GLN A 246 -20.37 3.83 13.28
C GLN A 246 -20.67 2.35 13.52
N THR A 247 -21.41 1.69 12.62
CA THR A 247 -21.68 0.25 12.66
C THR A 247 -20.36 -0.54 12.63
N MET A 248 -19.45 -0.21 11.71
CA MET A 248 -18.13 -0.84 11.64
C MET A 248 -17.30 -0.62 12.91
N CYS A 249 -17.36 0.57 13.50
CA CYS A 249 -16.66 0.86 14.77
C CYS A 249 -17.25 0.06 15.93
N ALA A 250 -18.58 -0.12 15.98
CA ALA A 250 -19.24 -0.96 16.97
C ALA A 250 -18.83 -2.43 16.82
N MET A 251 -18.75 -2.96 15.58
CA MET A 251 -18.26 -4.32 15.31
C MET A 251 -16.81 -4.51 15.78
N ILE A 252 -15.94 -3.51 15.60
CA ILE A 252 -14.54 -3.60 16.05
C ILE A 252 -14.42 -3.60 17.57
N ALA A 253 -15.32 -2.89 18.25
CA ALA A 253 -15.39 -2.84 19.71
C ALA A 253 -16.04 -4.10 20.32
N ASP A 254 -16.73 -4.92 19.54
CA ASP A 254 -17.39 -6.13 20.01
C ASP A 254 -16.38 -7.18 20.50
N GLY A 255 -16.52 -7.57 21.77
CA GLY A 255 -15.60 -8.48 22.47
C GLY A 255 -15.61 -9.91 21.93
N PRO A 256 -16.78 -10.56 21.79
CA PRO A 256 -16.91 -11.87 21.17
C PRO A 256 -16.34 -11.93 19.74
N LEU A 257 -16.72 -11.00 18.87
CA LEU A 257 -16.23 -10.92 17.49
C LEU A 257 -14.71 -10.73 17.43
N LYS A 258 -14.15 -9.86 18.27
CA LYS A 258 -12.70 -9.67 18.38
C LYS A 258 -11.98 -10.96 18.76
N SER A 259 -12.51 -11.69 19.74
CA SER A 259 -11.95 -12.96 20.21
C SER A 259 -12.03 -14.05 19.12
N PHE A 260 -13.17 -14.12 18.43
CA PHE A 260 -13.38 -15.00 17.29
C PHE A 260 -12.35 -14.74 16.17
N CYS A 261 -12.28 -13.50 15.67
CA CYS A 261 -11.37 -13.11 14.61
C CYS A 261 -9.90 -13.37 14.98
N TYR A 262 -9.50 -13.07 16.22
CA TYR A 262 -8.15 -13.37 16.71
C TYR A 262 -7.83 -14.87 16.67
N ARG A 263 -8.76 -15.73 17.11
CA ARG A 263 -8.60 -17.20 17.03
C ARG A 263 -8.49 -17.67 15.59
N ARG A 264 -9.34 -17.18 14.68
CA ARG A 264 -9.28 -17.52 13.24
C ARG A 264 -7.95 -17.10 12.62
N LEU A 265 -7.48 -15.88 12.89
CA LEU A 265 -6.17 -15.38 12.41
C LEU A 265 -4.98 -16.19 12.95
N SER A 266 -5.06 -16.64 14.21
CA SER A 266 -4.06 -17.52 14.82
C SER A 266 -4.08 -18.92 14.20
N TYR A 267 -5.27 -19.42 13.88
CA TYR A 267 -5.47 -20.67 13.14
C TYR A 267 -4.87 -20.58 11.74
N LEU A 268 -5.15 -19.53 10.97
CA LEU A 268 -4.59 -19.32 9.62
C LEU A 268 -3.06 -19.32 9.63
N TYR A 269 -2.47 -18.58 10.57
CA TYR A 269 -1.01 -18.57 10.75
C TYR A 269 -0.46 -19.97 11.04
N SER A 270 -1.03 -20.67 12.03
CA SER A 270 -0.57 -22.01 12.42
C SER A 270 -0.74 -23.05 11.31
N LYS A 271 -1.85 -22.95 10.57
CA LYS A 271 -2.12 -23.82 9.41
C LYS A 271 -1.10 -23.62 8.31
N PHE A 272 -0.69 -22.39 8.02
CA PHE A 272 0.37 -22.11 7.06
C PHE A 272 1.73 -22.64 7.51
N GLN A 273 2.10 -22.47 8.80
CA GLN A 273 3.34 -23.04 9.32
C GLN A 273 3.40 -24.56 9.15
N LEU A 274 2.28 -25.25 9.43
CA LEU A 274 2.19 -26.69 9.22
C LEU A 274 2.25 -27.07 7.74
N HIS A 275 1.62 -26.29 6.86
CA HIS A 275 1.72 -26.48 5.41
C HIS A 275 3.17 -26.38 4.93
N VAL A 276 3.92 -25.36 5.37
CA VAL A 276 5.34 -25.19 5.03
C VAL A 276 6.14 -26.41 5.49
N LEU A 277 5.97 -26.86 6.74
CA LEU A 277 6.67 -28.04 7.26
C LEU A 277 6.44 -29.33 6.45
N LEU A 278 5.25 -29.49 5.88
CA LEU A 278 4.87 -30.69 5.12
C LEU A 278 5.20 -30.58 3.62
N ASN A 279 5.11 -29.39 3.04
CA ASN A 279 5.05 -29.20 1.60
C ASN A 279 6.17 -28.33 1.01
N GLU A 280 7.01 -27.67 1.80
CA GLU A 280 8.08 -26.77 1.29
C GLU A 280 8.98 -27.47 0.26
N LEU A 281 9.39 -28.72 0.51
CA LEU A 281 10.23 -29.47 -0.42
C LEU A 281 9.53 -29.76 -1.75
N ARG A 282 8.20 -29.93 -1.74
CA ARG A 282 7.39 -30.16 -2.94
C ARG A 282 7.17 -28.86 -3.70
N GLU A 283 6.87 -27.76 -3.00
CA GLU A 283 6.79 -26.42 -3.60
C GLU A 283 8.10 -26.08 -4.31
N LEU A 284 9.24 -26.29 -3.65
CA LEU A 284 10.56 -26.06 -4.23
C LEU A 284 10.85 -26.96 -5.43
N ALA A 285 10.44 -28.23 -5.39
CA ALA A 285 10.58 -29.15 -6.51
C ALA A 285 9.74 -28.68 -7.72
N SER A 286 8.51 -28.22 -7.50
CA SER A 286 7.65 -27.67 -8.55
C SER A 286 8.24 -26.40 -9.18
N GLN A 287 8.82 -25.48 -8.40
CA GLN A 287 9.50 -24.30 -8.97
C GLN A 287 10.69 -24.72 -9.84
N LYS A 288 11.54 -25.64 -9.36
CA LYS A 288 12.70 -26.14 -10.11
C LYS A 288 12.33 -26.91 -11.37
N ALA A 289 11.12 -27.47 -11.44
CA ALA A 289 10.63 -28.16 -12.62
C ALA A 289 10.31 -27.20 -13.78
N VAL A 290 10.09 -25.91 -13.49
CA VAL A 290 9.84 -24.88 -14.51
C VAL A 290 11.18 -24.34 -15.04
N PRO A 291 11.52 -24.61 -16.30
CA PRO A 291 12.77 -24.10 -16.87
C PRO A 291 12.69 -22.58 -17.07
N HIS A 292 13.84 -21.90 -16.96
CA HIS A 292 14.01 -20.47 -17.23
C HIS A 292 13.19 -19.50 -16.34
N ARG A 293 12.56 -19.98 -15.27
CA ARG A 293 11.86 -19.14 -14.29
C ARG A 293 12.52 -19.21 -12.92
N ASP A 294 12.75 -18.03 -12.38
CA ASP A 294 13.26 -17.77 -11.06
C ASP A 294 12.76 -16.38 -10.62
N PHE A 295 13.19 -15.94 -9.44
CA PHE A 295 12.79 -14.65 -8.89
C PHE A 295 13.19 -13.43 -9.74
N TYR A 296 14.23 -13.51 -10.56
CA TYR A 296 14.66 -12.40 -11.42
C TYR A 296 13.82 -12.30 -12.70
N ASN A 297 13.25 -13.42 -13.14
CA ASN A 297 12.54 -13.54 -14.42
C ASN A 297 11.01 -13.47 -14.29
N ILE A 298 10.50 -13.11 -13.11
CA ILE A 298 9.08 -12.86 -12.85
C ILE A 298 8.81 -11.36 -12.74
N ARG A 299 7.62 -10.96 -13.16
CA ARG A 299 7.20 -9.56 -13.13
C ARG A 299 6.87 -9.14 -11.70
N LYS A 300 7.35 -7.96 -11.31
CA LYS A 300 7.07 -7.36 -10.01
C LYS A 300 6.85 -5.87 -10.18
N VAL A 301 5.84 -5.36 -9.48
CA VAL A 301 5.43 -3.96 -9.54
C VAL A 301 5.75 -3.32 -8.19
N ASP A 302 6.43 -2.18 -8.20
CA ASP A 302 6.46 -1.29 -7.05
C ASP A 302 5.11 -0.58 -6.95
N THR A 303 4.25 -1.07 -6.06
CA THR A 303 2.88 -0.59 -5.87
C THR A 303 2.81 0.65 -4.98
N HIS A 304 3.93 1.06 -4.38
CA HIS A 304 3.97 2.24 -3.54
C HIS A 304 5.29 2.99 -3.62
N ILE A 305 5.33 4.04 -4.45
CA ILE A 305 6.51 4.88 -4.64
C ILE A 305 6.13 6.33 -4.96
N HIS A 306 6.73 7.30 -4.27
CA HIS A 306 6.52 8.71 -4.57
C HIS A 306 7.43 9.18 -5.72
N ALA A 307 6.87 9.89 -6.71
CA ALA A 307 7.63 10.29 -7.90
C ALA A 307 8.80 11.23 -7.56
N ALA A 308 8.63 12.10 -6.56
CA ALA A 308 9.66 13.07 -6.15
C ALA A 308 10.91 12.42 -5.52
N SER A 309 10.80 11.17 -5.07
CA SER A 309 11.82 10.41 -4.34
C SER A 309 12.14 9.07 -5.00
N CYS A 310 11.70 8.86 -6.25
CA CYS A 310 11.80 7.56 -6.92
C CYS A 310 13.23 7.14 -7.30
N MET A 311 14.20 8.04 -7.20
CA MET A 311 15.62 7.77 -7.44
C MET A 311 16.43 7.75 -6.15
N ASN A 312 17.53 7.01 -6.10
CA ASN A 312 18.45 7.05 -4.97
C ASN A 312 19.27 8.36 -4.91
N GLN A 313 19.84 8.63 -3.74
CA GLN A 313 20.67 9.82 -3.47
C GLN A 313 21.88 9.97 -4.42
N LYS A 314 22.50 8.86 -4.82
CA LYS A 314 23.67 8.87 -5.71
C LYS A 314 23.28 9.28 -7.13
N HIS A 315 22.12 8.85 -7.61
CA HIS A 315 21.56 9.22 -8.90
C HIS A 315 21.23 10.72 -8.91
N LEU A 316 20.49 11.21 -7.90
CA LEU A 316 20.17 12.64 -7.79
C LEU A 316 21.44 13.50 -7.76
N LEU A 317 22.44 13.15 -6.95
CA LEU A 317 23.70 13.87 -6.89
C LEU A 317 24.41 13.92 -8.26
N ARG A 318 24.49 12.76 -8.94
CA ARG A 318 25.11 12.66 -10.27
C ARG A 318 24.36 13.54 -11.27
N PHE A 319 23.03 13.55 -11.20
CA PHE A 319 22.18 14.39 -12.06
C PHE A 319 22.46 15.88 -11.81
N ILE A 320 22.40 16.33 -10.55
CA ILE A 320 22.69 17.73 -10.17
C ILE A 320 24.08 18.15 -10.66
N LYS A 321 25.11 17.33 -10.44
CA LYS A 321 26.48 17.61 -10.90
C LYS A 321 26.60 17.69 -12.42
N LYS A 322 25.88 16.83 -13.15
CA LYS A 322 25.85 16.83 -14.62
C LYS A 322 25.18 18.11 -15.12
N THR A 323 24.01 18.44 -14.59
CA THR A 323 23.25 19.63 -14.96
C THR A 323 24.00 20.93 -14.66
N LEU A 324 24.69 21.01 -13.51
CA LEU A 324 25.51 22.18 -13.17
C LEU A 324 26.70 22.37 -14.12
N LYS A 325 27.20 21.30 -14.75
CA LYS A 325 28.29 21.37 -15.74
C LYS A 325 27.79 21.73 -17.14
N THR A 326 26.60 21.27 -17.52
CA THR A 326 26.07 21.44 -18.89
C THR A 326 25.16 22.65 -19.04
N ASN A 327 24.45 23.05 -17.98
CA ASN A 327 23.37 24.03 -18.00
C ASN A 327 23.56 25.12 -16.91
N ALA A 328 24.80 25.47 -16.60
CA ALA A 328 25.13 26.42 -15.53
C ALA A 328 24.45 27.80 -15.70
N ASP A 329 24.37 28.28 -16.94
CA ASP A 329 23.84 29.61 -17.29
C ASP A 329 22.31 29.63 -17.45
N GLU A 330 21.63 28.50 -17.32
CA GLU A 330 20.17 28.43 -17.45
C GLU A 330 19.49 29.11 -16.26
N VAL A 331 18.51 29.98 -16.53
CA VAL A 331 17.75 30.67 -15.49
C VAL A 331 16.76 29.70 -14.86
N VAL A 332 16.86 29.47 -13.55
CA VAL A 332 16.10 28.40 -12.86
C VAL A 332 15.09 28.91 -11.84
N THR A 333 15.24 30.14 -11.36
CA THR A 333 14.35 30.71 -10.35
C THR A 333 14.38 32.24 -10.42
N VAL A 334 13.37 32.89 -9.86
CA VAL A 334 13.29 34.34 -9.71
C VAL A 334 13.24 34.65 -8.23
N THR A 335 14.30 35.27 -7.71
CA THR A 335 14.37 35.68 -6.29
C THR A 335 14.32 37.21 -6.20
N LYS A 336 13.36 37.75 -5.43
CA LYS A 336 13.16 39.21 -5.27
C LYS A 336 13.02 39.97 -6.61
N GLY A 337 12.37 39.35 -7.59
CA GLY A 337 12.17 39.92 -8.92
C GLY A 337 13.39 39.87 -9.86
N GLN A 338 14.51 39.31 -9.42
CA GLN A 338 15.71 39.12 -10.26
C GLN A 338 15.81 37.65 -10.70
N PRO A 339 15.97 37.38 -12.01
CA PRO A 339 16.22 36.03 -12.50
C PRO A 339 17.60 35.55 -12.04
N MET A 340 17.66 34.34 -11.51
CA MET A 340 18.91 33.70 -11.09
C MET A 340 19.22 32.47 -11.96
N THR A 341 20.45 32.38 -12.43
CA THR A 341 20.96 31.18 -13.11
C THR A 341 21.22 30.04 -12.13
N LEU A 342 21.30 28.81 -12.63
CA LEU A 342 21.66 27.65 -11.81
C LEU A 342 22.99 27.89 -11.09
N GLN A 343 23.99 28.44 -11.78
CA GLN A 343 25.27 28.79 -11.18
C GLN A 343 25.13 29.82 -10.04
N GLN A 344 24.33 30.87 -10.25
CA GLN A 344 24.09 31.89 -9.22
C GLN A 344 23.35 31.34 -8.00
N VAL A 345 22.44 30.38 -8.21
CA VAL A 345 21.75 29.68 -7.12
C VAL A 345 22.76 28.93 -6.25
N PHE A 346 23.66 28.14 -6.85
CA PHE A 346 24.72 27.43 -6.11
C PHE A 346 25.74 28.37 -5.46
N GLN A 347 26.13 29.45 -6.15
CA GLN A 347 27.00 30.49 -5.57
C GLN A 347 26.35 31.19 -4.37
N SER A 348 25.04 31.41 -4.38
CA SER A 348 24.31 32.03 -3.25
C SER A 348 24.30 31.14 -2.00
N MET A 349 24.54 29.84 -2.15
CA MET A 349 24.65 28.88 -1.07
C MET A 349 26.11 28.64 -0.64
N ASP A 350 27.07 29.33 -1.25
CA ASP A 350 28.51 29.11 -1.06
C ASP A 350 28.95 27.65 -1.35
N LEU A 351 28.35 27.04 -2.38
CA LEU A 351 28.60 25.65 -2.76
C LEU A 351 29.15 25.55 -4.17
N THR A 352 30.21 24.76 -4.35
CA THR A 352 30.73 24.40 -5.67
C THR A 352 30.35 22.98 -6.07
N SER A 353 30.41 22.68 -7.37
CA SER A 353 30.15 21.32 -7.90
C SER A 353 31.07 20.23 -7.30
N TYR A 354 32.25 20.62 -6.83
CA TYR A 354 33.22 19.71 -6.20
C TYR A 354 32.81 19.36 -4.77
N ASP A 355 32.27 20.34 -4.04
CA ASP A 355 31.90 20.19 -2.63
C ASP A 355 30.67 19.31 -2.43
N LEU A 356 29.78 19.22 -3.43
CA LEU A 356 28.57 18.41 -3.35
C LEU A 356 28.90 16.92 -3.13
N THR A 357 28.66 16.42 -1.93
CA THR A 357 28.70 14.99 -1.60
C THR A 357 27.30 14.44 -1.36
N VAL A 358 27.19 13.12 -1.22
CA VAL A 358 25.93 12.47 -0.86
C VAL A 358 25.47 12.94 0.52
N ASP A 359 26.40 13.01 1.48
CA ASP A 359 26.09 13.45 2.85
C ASP A 359 25.64 14.92 2.91
N MET A 360 26.19 15.78 2.06
CA MET A 360 25.76 17.19 1.98
C MET A 360 24.35 17.36 1.42
N LEU A 361 23.84 16.41 0.62
CA LEU A 361 22.44 16.48 0.18
C LEU A 361 21.47 16.33 1.34
N ASP A 362 21.88 15.66 2.43
CA ASP A 362 21.09 15.42 3.64
C ASP A 362 19.64 14.94 3.37
N VAL A 363 19.48 14.12 2.34
CA VAL A 363 18.17 13.58 1.92
C VAL A 363 17.87 12.21 2.53
N HIS A 364 18.87 11.53 3.11
CA HIS A 364 18.68 10.21 3.71
C HIS A 364 18.02 10.34 5.09
N ALA A 365 17.07 9.45 5.39
CA ALA A 365 16.49 9.36 6.72
C ALA A 365 17.53 8.83 7.72
N ASP A 366 17.59 9.44 8.90
CA ASP A 366 18.54 9.09 9.95
C ASP A 366 17.81 8.56 11.20
N ARG A 367 18.57 8.17 12.23
CA ARG A 367 17.99 7.72 13.52
C ARG A 367 17.13 8.78 14.20
N ASN A 368 17.30 10.06 13.85
CA ASN A 368 16.54 11.17 14.42
C ASN A 368 15.21 11.42 13.71
N THR A 369 14.95 10.70 12.61
CA THR A 369 13.71 10.77 11.81
C THR A 369 12.61 9.86 12.40
N PHE A 370 12.97 8.91 13.27
CA PHE A 370 12.03 8.03 13.96
C PHE A 370 11.02 8.83 14.79
N HIS A 371 9.73 8.63 14.53
CA HIS A 371 8.59 9.40 15.06
C HIS A 371 8.60 10.90 14.79
N ARG A 372 9.42 11.40 13.86
CA ARG A 372 9.57 12.81 13.53
C ARG A 372 9.28 13.08 12.06
N PHE A 373 8.00 13.04 11.71
CA PHE A 373 7.52 13.24 10.34
C PHE A 373 7.84 14.64 9.79
N ASP A 374 7.96 15.64 10.67
CA ASP A 374 8.45 16.98 10.32
C ASP A 374 9.88 16.96 9.75
N LYS A 375 10.77 16.16 10.36
CA LYS A 375 12.13 15.96 9.87
C LYS A 375 12.15 15.18 8.56
N PHE A 376 11.29 14.17 8.42
CA PHE A 376 11.11 13.43 7.18
C PHE A 376 10.68 14.36 6.03
N ASN A 377 9.69 15.22 6.26
CA ASN A 377 9.27 16.21 5.26
C ASN A 377 10.40 17.17 4.85
N ALA A 378 11.30 17.51 5.80
CA ALA A 378 12.47 18.33 5.51
C ALA A 378 13.50 17.61 4.63
N LYS A 379 13.59 16.27 4.67
CA LYS A 379 14.52 15.47 3.84
C LYS A 379 14.20 15.50 2.34
N TYR A 380 13.00 15.93 1.96
CA TYR A 380 12.69 16.23 0.56
C TYR A 380 13.40 17.49 0.03
N ASN A 381 14.00 18.32 0.89
CA ASN A 381 14.73 19.52 0.51
C ASN A 381 16.24 19.20 0.43
N PRO A 382 16.83 19.05 -0.78
CA PRO A 382 18.25 18.77 -0.89
C PRO A 382 19.09 19.90 -0.25
N ILE A 383 20.08 19.53 0.55
CA ILE A 383 20.96 20.45 1.29
C ILE A 383 20.17 21.31 2.31
N GLY A 384 18.94 20.91 2.65
CA GLY A 384 18.02 21.69 3.48
C GLY A 384 17.40 22.89 2.77
N GLU A 385 17.64 23.06 1.46
CA GLU A 385 17.21 24.24 0.71
C GLU A 385 15.99 23.94 -0.15
N SER A 386 14.87 24.64 0.12
CA SER A 386 13.62 24.47 -0.62
C SER A 386 13.75 24.83 -2.11
N ARG A 387 14.63 25.77 -2.47
CA ARG A 387 14.88 26.18 -3.86
C ARG A 387 15.40 25.02 -4.71
N LEU A 388 16.27 24.15 -4.18
CA LEU A 388 16.79 23.01 -4.95
C LEU A 388 15.70 21.96 -5.19
N ARG A 389 14.82 21.73 -4.21
CA ARG A 389 13.64 20.88 -4.38
C ARG A 389 12.72 21.45 -5.46
N GLU A 390 12.46 22.75 -5.45
CA GLU A 390 11.63 23.41 -6.45
C GLU A 390 12.22 23.27 -7.85
N VAL A 391 13.52 23.45 -8.02
CA VAL A 391 14.18 23.37 -9.34
C VAL A 391 14.23 21.93 -9.88
N PHE A 392 14.57 20.94 -9.05
CA PHE A 392 14.86 19.58 -9.52
C PHE A 392 13.70 18.58 -9.33
N LEU A 393 12.83 18.77 -8.34
CA LEU A 393 11.87 17.76 -7.86
C LEU A 393 10.40 18.21 -7.92
N LYS A 394 10.11 19.35 -8.57
CA LYS A 394 8.75 19.83 -8.79
C LYS A 394 8.40 19.85 -10.27
N THR A 395 7.12 19.56 -10.55
CA THR A 395 6.52 19.62 -11.89
C THR A 395 6.20 21.05 -12.32
N ASP A 396 5.69 21.87 -11.39
CA ASP A 396 5.43 23.30 -11.57
C ASP A 396 6.56 24.13 -10.95
N ASN A 397 7.39 24.75 -11.79
CA ASN A 397 8.47 25.65 -11.42
C ASN A 397 8.80 26.60 -12.59
N TYR A 398 9.78 27.50 -12.44
CA TYR A 398 10.17 28.46 -13.49
C TYR A 398 10.53 27.81 -14.84
N LEU A 399 11.03 26.58 -14.84
CA LEU A 399 11.39 25.80 -16.03
C LEU A 399 10.31 24.80 -16.44
N ASN A 400 9.09 24.93 -15.91
CA ASN A 400 7.97 24.00 -16.14
C ASN A 400 8.38 22.54 -15.91
N GLY A 401 9.15 22.26 -14.85
CA GLY A 401 9.51 20.89 -14.43
C GLY A 401 10.47 20.14 -15.37
N LYS A 402 11.20 20.84 -16.26
CA LYS A 402 12.14 20.26 -17.23
C LYS A 402 13.12 19.26 -16.61
N TYR A 403 13.75 19.61 -15.49
CA TYR A 403 14.73 18.73 -14.84
C TYR A 403 14.08 17.53 -14.17
N PHE A 404 12.92 17.72 -13.55
CA PHE A 404 12.19 16.62 -12.94
C PHE A 404 11.75 15.60 -14.01
N ALA A 405 11.25 16.06 -15.16
CA ALA A 405 10.94 15.19 -16.30
C ALA A 405 12.16 14.38 -16.79
N GLN A 406 13.34 15.00 -16.83
CA GLN A 406 14.58 14.31 -17.22
C GLN A 406 14.97 13.22 -16.23
N ILE A 407 14.83 13.48 -14.92
CA ILE A 407 15.11 12.48 -13.88
C ILE A 407 14.15 11.29 -14.03
N ILE A 408 12.85 11.55 -14.17
CA ILE A 408 11.85 10.48 -14.37
C ILE A 408 12.17 9.66 -15.61
N LYS A 409 12.63 10.27 -16.70
CA LYS A 409 13.07 9.54 -17.90
C LYS A 409 14.30 8.67 -17.68
N GLU A 410 15.28 9.13 -16.90
CA GLU A 410 16.42 8.30 -16.52
C GLU A 410 15.97 7.09 -15.68
N VAL A 411 15.02 7.29 -14.74
CA VAL A 411 14.42 6.20 -13.96
C VAL A 411 13.61 5.25 -14.83
N ALA A 412 12.80 5.76 -15.76
CA ALA A 412 12.05 4.96 -16.72
C ALA A 412 12.97 4.09 -17.58
N SER A 413 14.07 4.67 -18.06
CA SER A 413 15.09 3.92 -18.82
C SER A 413 15.73 2.81 -18.01
N ASP A 414 16.02 3.05 -16.72
CA ASP A 414 16.55 2.02 -15.82
C ASP A 414 15.53 0.89 -15.57
N LEU A 415 14.23 1.21 -15.48
CA LEU A 415 13.15 0.22 -15.36
C LEU A 415 12.95 -0.60 -16.64
N GLU A 416 13.09 0.03 -17.81
CA GLU A 416 13.02 -0.65 -19.12
C GLU A 416 14.20 -1.59 -19.34
N GLU A 417 15.41 -1.18 -18.93
CA GLU A 417 16.60 -2.04 -18.90
C GLU A 417 16.40 -3.23 -17.96
N SER A 418 15.82 -2.98 -16.77
CA SER A 418 15.56 -3.98 -15.74
C SER A 418 14.38 -4.91 -16.05
N LYS A 419 13.91 -4.93 -17.31
CA LYS A 419 12.83 -5.69 -17.97
C LYS A 419 11.62 -6.06 -17.13
N TYR A 420 11.78 -6.77 -16.01
CA TYR A 420 10.78 -7.37 -15.14
C TYR A 420 10.29 -6.48 -13.98
N GLN A 421 10.89 -5.30 -13.81
CA GLN A 421 10.48 -4.31 -12.80
C GLN A 421 9.57 -3.24 -13.41
N ASN A 422 8.49 -2.94 -12.70
CA ASN A 422 7.44 -2.00 -13.08
C ASN A 422 7.10 -1.12 -11.87
N ALA A 423 6.52 0.06 -12.05
CA ALA A 423 6.27 0.99 -10.94
C ALA A 423 4.95 1.78 -11.09
N GLU A 424 4.35 2.11 -9.94
CA GLU A 424 3.20 3.01 -9.82
C GLU A 424 3.63 4.27 -9.07
N LEU A 425 4.08 5.27 -9.83
CA LEU A 425 4.61 6.52 -9.28
C LEU A 425 3.48 7.45 -8.85
N ARG A 426 3.62 8.07 -7.68
CA ARG A 426 2.67 9.08 -7.19
C ARG A 426 3.09 10.50 -7.51
N LEU A 427 2.20 11.24 -8.17
CA LEU A 427 2.34 12.67 -8.45
C LEU A 427 1.37 13.47 -7.58
N SER A 428 1.83 14.58 -7.02
CA SER A 428 1.01 15.42 -6.15
C SER A 428 0.14 16.40 -6.93
N ILE A 429 -1.13 16.45 -6.56
CA ILE A 429 -2.02 17.59 -6.81
C ILE A 429 -2.49 18.09 -5.45
N TYR A 430 -2.24 19.36 -5.18
CA TYR A 430 -2.52 19.99 -3.90
C TYR A 430 -3.94 20.57 -3.85
N GLY A 431 -4.53 20.85 -5.02
CA GLY A 431 -5.84 21.47 -5.13
C GLY A 431 -5.83 22.96 -4.79
N LYS A 432 -4.68 23.65 -4.90
CA LYS A 432 -4.54 25.10 -4.65
C LYS A 432 -5.18 25.96 -5.73
N SER A 433 -5.16 25.47 -6.95
CA SER A 433 -5.71 26.15 -8.12
C SER A 433 -6.27 25.13 -9.11
N PRO A 434 -7.30 25.48 -9.89
CA PRO A 434 -7.89 24.57 -10.88
C PRO A 434 -6.91 24.25 -12.02
N ASP A 435 -5.96 25.16 -12.31
CA ASP A 435 -4.95 24.98 -13.36
C ASP A 435 -3.89 23.91 -13.05
N GLU A 436 -3.86 23.34 -11.84
CA GLU A 436 -2.84 22.34 -11.45
C GLU A 436 -2.86 21.11 -12.38
N TRP A 437 -4.06 20.63 -12.73
CA TRP A 437 -4.22 19.50 -13.64
C TRP A 437 -3.68 19.78 -15.02
N ASP A 438 -4.00 20.94 -15.59
CA ASP A 438 -3.53 21.34 -16.93
C ASP A 438 -2.01 21.53 -16.96
N LYS A 439 -1.44 22.13 -15.92
CA LYS A 439 0.02 22.28 -15.79
C LYS A 439 0.69 20.91 -15.71
N LEU A 440 0.15 19.98 -14.92
CA LEU A 440 0.69 18.64 -14.79
C LEU A 440 0.60 17.86 -16.10
N ALA A 441 -0.53 17.94 -16.79
CA ALA A 441 -0.73 17.29 -18.08
C ALA A 441 0.20 17.85 -19.16
N LYS A 442 0.33 19.19 -19.24
CA LYS A 442 1.29 19.86 -20.14
C LYS A 442 2.73 19.45 -19.84
N TRP A 443 3.10 19.35 -18.57
CA TRP A 443 4.42 18.86 -18.16
C TRP A 443 4.69 17.45 -18.69
N ALA A 444 3.74 16.52 -18.50
CA ALA A 444 3.88 15.14 -18.94
C ALA A 444 4.00 15.02 -20.47
N ILE A 445 3.17 15.74 -21.22
CA ILE A 445 3.10 15.64 -22.69
C ILE A 445 4.23 16.41 -23.38
N ASN A 446 4.45 17.67 -23.03
CA ASN A 446 5.50 18.49 -23.64
C ASN A 446 6.88 17.91 -23.37
N SER A 447 7.07 17.34 -22.18
CA SER A 447 8.32 16.67 -21.84
C SER A 447 8.33 15.21 -22.25
N ASN A 448 7.29 14.65 -22.87
CA ASN A 448 7.15 13.23 -23.23
C ASN A 448 7.57 12.27 -22.10
N VAL A 449 6.99 12.44 -20.91
CA VAL A 449 7.23 11.62 -19.73
C VAL A 449 6.32 10.39 -19.77
N TYR A 450 6.75 9.41 -20.55
CA TYR A 450 6.02 8.17 -20.82
C TYR A 450 6.93 6.95 -20.65
N SER A 451 6.38 5.85 -20.13
CA SER A 451 6.98 4.52 -20.20
C SER A 451 5.91 3.44 -20.09
N ASP A 452 6.07 2.34 -20.83
CA ASP A 452 5.22 1.17 -20.70
C ASP A 452 5.27 0.58 -19.28
N ASN A 453 6.38 0.78 -18.57
CA ASN A 453 6.64 0.20 -17.26
C ASN A 453 6.12 1.04 -16.08
N ILE A 454 5.59 2.24 -16.34
CA ILE A 454 5.15 3.20 -15.31
C ILE A 454 3.65 3.49 -15.45
N ARG A 455 2.95 3.55 -14.33
CA ARG A 455 1.60 4.13 -14.21
C ARG A 455 1.57 5.18 -13.11
N TRP A 456 0.57 6.06 -13.15
CA TRP A 456 0.50 7.21 -12.26
C TRP A 456 -0.66 7.10 -11.27
N LEU A 457 -0.39 7.30 -9.99
CA LEU A 457 -1.40 7.66 -9.00
C LEU A 457 -1.31 9.15 -8.71
N ILE A 458 -2.45 9.78 -8.48
CA ILE A 458 -2.51 11.17 -8.04
C ILE A 458 -2.69 11.19 -6.54
N GLN A 459 -1.67 11.69 -5.83
CA GLN A 459 -1.73 11.85 -4.40
C GLN A 459 -2.21 13.25 -4.03
N ILE A 460 -3.16 13.31 -3.10
CA ILE A 460 -3.79 14.52 -2.59
C ILE A 460 -3.39 14.69 -1.13
N PRO A 461 -2.51 15.67 -0.83
CA PRO A 461 -2.10 15.96 0.54
C PRO A 461 -3.22 16.61 1.37
N ARG A 462 -3.44 16.12 2.60
CA ARG A 462 -4.46 16.63 3.55
C ARG A 462 -3.99 17.89 4.28
N LEU A 463 -3.82 19.00 3.55
CA LEU A 463 -3.17 20.23 4.05
C LEU A 463 -4.09 21.47 4.05
N PHE A 464 -5.41 21.29 4.24
CA PHE A 464 -6.37 22.41 4.24
C PHE A 464 -6.05 23.46 5.31
N ASP A 465 -5.68 23.02 6.52
CA ASP A 465 -5.22 23.88 7.62
C ASP A 465 -4.13 24.86 7.16
N ILE A 466 -3.10 24.37 6.47
CA ILE A 466 -2.00 25.19 5.95
C ILE A 466 -2.50 26.19 4.90
N PHE A 467 -3.41 25.79 4.02
CA PHE A 467 -3.95 26.69 2.99
C PHE A 467 -4.85 27.77 3.59
N LYS A 468 -5.62 27.40 4.61
CA LYS A 468 -6.49 28.28 5.36
C LYS A 468 -5.71 29.32 6.15
N THR A 469 -4.71 28.91 6.93
CA THR A 469 -3.82 29.83 7.66
C THR A 469 -3.07 30.80 6.74
N ASN A 470 -2.71 30.36 5.53
CA ASN A 470 -2.06 31.20 4.53
C ASN A 470 -3.04 32.07 3.71
N ASN A 471 -4.33 32.05 4.01
CA ASN A 471 -5.39 32.76 3.28
C ASN A 471 -5.41 32.44 1.78
N LEU A 472 -5.05 31.22 1.39
CA LEU A 472 -5.14 30.75 0.01
C LEU A 472 -6.55 30.32 -0.37
N MET A 473 -7.35 29.88 0.61
CA MET A 473 -8.71 29.39 0.43
C MET A 473 -9.59 29.73 1.63
N ASN A 474 -10.90 29.84 1.40
CA ASN A 474 -11.86 30.15 2.45
C ASN A 474 -12.64 28.94 2.92
N SER A 475 -12.94 27.98 2.04
CA SER A 475 -13.74 26.80 2.36
C SER A 475 -13.11 25.51 1.85
N PHE A 476 -13.46 24.37 2.46
CA PHE A 476 -13.01 23.07 1.98
C PHE A 476 -13.56 22.74 0.58
N GLN A 477 -14.71 23.30 0.21
CA GLN A 477 -15.29 23.17 -1.12
C GLN A 477 -14.31 23.62 -2.23
N GLU A 478 -13.53 24.67 -2.00
CA GLU A 478 -12.55 25.16 -3.00
C GLU A 478 -11.47 24.11 -3.32
N ILE A 479 -11.05 23.31 -2.34
CA ILE A 479 -10.13 22.18 -2.58
C ILE A 479 -10.80 21.12 -3.45
N ILE A 480 -12.05 20.75 -3.11
CA ILE A 480 -12.80 19.74 -3.86
C ILE A 480 -13.00 20.20 -5.31
N ASP A 481 -13.34 21.47 -5.51
CA ASP A 481 -13.53 22.08 -6.82
C ASP A 481 -12.25 22.01 -7.63
N ASN A 482 -11.13 22.46 -7.07
CA ASN A 482 -9.85 22.46 -7.79
C ASN A 482 -9.34 21.06 -8.14
N ILE A 483 -9.74 20.04 -7.38
CA ILE A 483 -9.35 18.64 -7.64
C ILE A 483 -10.28 17.99 -8.67
N PHE A 484 -11.59 18.10 -8.52
CA PHE A 484 -12.56 17.31 -9.29
C PHE A 484 -13.20 18.06 -10.45
N LEU A 485 -13.41 19.37 -10.37
CA LEU A 485 -14.08 20.12 -11.45
C LEU A 485 -13.33 19.99 -12.79
N PRO A 486 -11.99 20.16 -12.86
CA PRO A 486 -11.26 19.98 -14.13
C PRO A 486 -11.42 18.56 -14.71
N LEU A 487 -11.59 17.55 -13.85
CA LEU A 487 -11.81 16.16 -14.28
C LEU A 487 -13.22 15.94 -14.84
N PHE A 488 -14.23 16.60 -14.29
CA PHE A 488 -15.58 16.59 -14.85
C PHE A 488 -15.63 17.36 -16.16
N GLU A 489 -14.97 18.51 -16.25
CA GLU A 489 -14.91 19.35 -17.45
C GLU A 489 -14.24 18.62 -18.62
N VAL A 490 -13.07 18.00 -18.41
CA VAL A 490 -12.39 17.22 -19.45
C VAL A 490 -13.16 15.96 -19.83
N THR A 491 -13.88 15.35 -18.90
CA THR A 491 -14.75 14.21 -19.22
C THR A 491 -15.93 14.69 -20.06
N ASN A 492 -16.56 15.82 -19.73
CA ASN A 492 -17.70 16.36 -20.46
C ASN A 492 -17.33 16.87 -21.86
N ASN A 493 -16.17 17.52 -21.99
CA ASN A 493 -15.62 18.01 -23.24
C ASN A 493 -14.09 17.79 -23.29
N PRO A 494 -13.62 16.68 -23.88
CA PRO A 494 -12.19 16.39 -24.00
C PRO A 494 -11.41 17.45 -24.78
N GLU A 495 -12.05 18.19 -25.68
CA GLU A 495 -11.40 19.26 -26.46
C GLU A 495 -11.09 20.50 -25.63
N ALA A 496 -11.75 20.69 -24.47
CA ALA A 496 -11.45 21.80 -23.56
C ALA A 496 -10.07 21.62 -22.92
N HIS A 497 -9.71 20.37 -22.57
CA HIS A 497 -8.43 20.02 -21.93
C HIS A 497 -7.80 18.80 -22.63
N PRO A 498 -7.31 18.95 -23.88
CA PRO A 498 -6.86 17.81 -24.69
C PRO A 498 -5.63 17.10 -24.11
N ASP A 499 -4.71 17.87 -23.53
CA ASP A 499 -3.52 17.34 -22.87
C ASP A 499 -3.89 16.56 -21.60
N LEU A 500 -4.86 17.07 -20.83
CA LEU A 500 -5.36 16.39 -19.63
C LEU A 500 -6.02 15.06 -19.99
N HIS A 501 -6.89 15.02 -21.00
CA HIS A 501 -7.53 13.79 -21.46
C HIS A 501 -6.51 12.70 -21.80
N LYS A 502 -5.44 13.07 -22.52
CA LYS A 502 -4.35 12.17 -22.88
C LYS A 502 -3.58 11.67 -21.66
N PHE A 503 -3.26 12.56 -20.71
CA PHE A 503 -2.56 12.20 -19.49
C PHE A 503 -3.38 11.24 -18.61
N LEU A 504 -4.68 11.48 -18.49
CA LEU A 504 -5.57 10.67 -17.64
C LEU A 504 -5.68 9.20 -18.06
N GLN A 505 -5.36 8.83 -19.31
CA GLN A 505 -5.32 7.42 -19.73
C GLN A 505 -4.24 6.60 -19.00
N TYR A 506 -3.21 7.28 -18.48
CA TYR A 506 -2.11 6.65 -17.74
C TYR A 506 -2.25 6.81 -16.22
N VAL A 507 -3.23 7.60 -15.77
CA VAL A 507 -3.59 7.75 -14.37
C VAL A 507 -4.53 6.62 -13.97
N ILE A 508 -4.19 5.92 -12.91
CA ILE A 508 -4.93 4.73 -12.44
C ILE A 508 -5.85 5.04 -11.25
N GLY A 509 -5.55 6.07 -10.46
CA GLY A 509 -6.31 6.31 -9.25
C GLY A 509 -5.81 7.45 -8.39
N PHE A 510 -6.47 7.59 -7.24
CA PHE A 510 -6.20 8.60 -6.23
C PHE A 510 -5.63 7.99 -4.96
N ASP A 511 -4.74 8.74 -4.32
CA ASP A 511 -4.19 8.46 -3.00
C ASP A 511 -4.39 9.69 -2.11
N SER A 512 -4.69 9.49 -0.82
CA SER A 512 -4.75 10.57 0.17
C SER A 512 -3.55 10.43 1.10
N VAL A 513 -2.74 11.49 1.21
CA VAL A 513 -1.46 11.48 1.93
C VAL A 513 -1.39 12.61 2.95
N ASP A 514 -0.63 12.41 4.02
CA ASP A 514 -0.07 13.38 4.98
C ASP A 514 0.38 12.56 6.22
N ASP A 515 0.97 13.22 7.22
CA ASP A 515 1.26 12.63 8.53
C ASP A 515 -0.02 12.10 9.22
N GLU A 516 -0.25 10.79 9.14
CA GLU A 516 -1.37 10.12 9.82
C GLU A 516 -1.30 10.20 11.35
N SER A 517 -0.17 10.59 11.94
CA SER A 517 0.00 10.69 13.39
C SER A 517 -0.50 12.01 14.00
N LYS A 518 -0.84 13.01 13.15
CA LYS A 518 -1.43 14.26 13.62
C LYS A 518 -2.72 13.99 14.40
N PRO A 519 -2.92 14.63 15.56
CA PRO A 519 -4.16 14.49 16.32
C PRO A 519 -5.35 14.97 15.49
N GLU A 520 -6.39 14.15 15.42
CA GLU A 520 -7.67 14.49 14.79
C GLU A 520 -8.83 13.93 15.60
N ASN A 521 -10.05 14.39 15.34
CA ASN A 521 -11.26 13.74 15.85
C ASN A 521 -11.72 12.67 14.84
N PRO A 522 -11.55 11.37 15.13
CA PRO A 522 -11.83 10.31 14.17
C PRO A 522 -13.32 9.98 14.03
N LEU A 523 -14.17 10.53 14.91
CA LEU A 523 -15.62 10.31 14.86
C LEU A 523 -16.29 11.45 14.11
N LEU A 524 -17.09 11.07 13.11
CA LEU A 524 -17.94 12.00 12.38
C LEU A 524 -19.34 11.94 12.99
N ASP A 525 -19.86 13.11 13.33
CA ASP A 525 -21.24 13.29 13.79
C ASP A 525 -22.14 13.63 12.60
N SER A 526 -23.43 13.30 12.72
CA SER A 526 -24.43 13.59 11.68
C SER A 526 -24.65 15.09 11.44
N ASP A 527 -24.27 15.95 12.38
CA ASP A 527 -24.37 17.41 12.28
C ASP A 527 -23.08 18.07 11.75
N ILE A 528 -22.16 17.28 11.17
CA ILE A 528 -20.91 17.80 10.62
C ILE A 528 -21.16 18.79 9.48
N ALA A 529 -20.38 19.87 9.46
CA ALA A 529 -20.47 20.90 8.44
C ALA A 529 -20.21 20.34 7.03
N GLU A 530 -20.99 20.83 6.06
CA GLU A 530 -20.76 20.56 4.64
C GLU A 530 -19.51 21.30 4.14
N PRO A 531 -18.88 20.90 3.02
CA PRO A 531 -17.61 21.47 2.58
C PRO A 531 -17.63 22.98 2.33
N GLU A 532 -18.78 23.51 1.88
CA GLU A 532 -19.00 24.95 1.70
C GLU A 532 -19.02 25.72 3.02
N GLN A 533 -19.46 25.04 4.09
CA GLN A 533 -19.60 25.60 5.43
C GLN A 533 -18.35 25.37 6.29
N TRP A 534 -17.49 24.42 5.91
CA TRP A 534 -16.21 24.18 6.58
C TRP A 534 -15.23 25.33 6.31
N ASN A 535 -15.27 26.32 7.18
CA ASN A 535 -14.45 27.53 7.11
C ASN A 535 -13.57 27.73 8.36
N ASP A 536 -13.52 26.74 9.25
CA ASP A 536 -12.67 26.72 10.43
C ASP A 536 -11.18 26.61 10.06
N GLU A 537 -10.30 26.98 10.99
CA GLU A 537 -8.84 26.83 10.82
C GLU A 537 -8.37 25.38 11.01
N ASP A 538 -9.19 24.55 11.66
CA ASP A 538 -8.90 23.14 11.89
C ASP A 538 -9.00 22.32 10.61
N ASN A 539 -8.06 21.38 10.43
CA ASN A 539 -8.05 20.47 9.30
C ASN A 539 -9.24 19.48 9.40
N PRO A 540 -10.00 19.22 8.32
CA PRO A 540 -11.00 18.16 8.33
C PRO A 540 -10.39 16.79 8.68
N PRO A 541 -11.12 15.92 9.38
CA PRO A 541 -10.63 14.57 9.70
C PRO A 541 -10.35 13.72 8.46
N TYR A 542 -9.48 12.72 8.58
CA TYR A 542 -9.14 11.77 7.52
C TYR A 542 -10.37 11.16 6.83
N ALA A 543 -11.35 10.73 7.63
CA ALA A 543 -12.59 10.13 7.12
C ALA A 543 -13.40 11.09 6.23
N TYR A 544 -13.35 12.40 6.53
CA TYR A 544 -14.03 13.43 5.77
C TYR A 544 -13.39 13.61 4.38
N TYR A 545 -12.06 13.74 4.34
CA TYR A 545 -11.31 13.79 3.08
C TYR A 545 -11.61 12.57 2.20
N LEU A 546 -11.51 11.36 2.77
CA LEU A 546 -11.73 10.14 2.02
C LEU A 546 -13.17 10.02 1.51
N TYR A 547 -14.18 10.40 2.29
CA TYR A 547 -15.58 10.37 1.86
C TYR A 547 -15.81 11.27 0.64
N TYR A 548 -15.39 12.54 0.67
CA TYR A 548 -15.60 13.45 -0.46
C TYR A 548 -14.76 13.08 -1.67
N MET A 549 -13.54 12.56 -1.46
CA MET A 549 -12.75 12.00 -2.56
C MET A 549 -13.46 10.80 -3.20
N TYR A 550 -13.96 9.87 -2.39
CA TYR A 550 -14.65 8.68 -2.85
C TYR A 550 -15.97 9.00 -3.57
N ALA A 551 -16.80 9.88 -3.01
CA ALA A 551 -18.10 10.23 -3.57
C ALA A 551 -17.94 10.93 -4.93
N ASN A 552 -17.04 11.90 -5.03
CA ASN A 552 -16.77 12.58 -6.30
C ASN A 552 -16.12 11.66 -7.34
N MET A 553 -15.17 10.82 -6.93
CA MET A 553 -14.58 9.80 -7.80
C MET A 553 -15.65 8.82 -8.32
N THR A 554 -16.60 8.43 -7.48
CA THR A 554 -17.69 7.52 -7.85
C THR A 554 -18.56 8.11 -8.95
N VAL A 555 -19.03 9.34 -8.78
CA VAL A 555 -19.84 10.02 -9.81
C VAL A 555 -19.03 10.23 -11.10
N LEU A 556 -17.77 10.62 -10.97
CA LEU A 556 -16.86 10.77 -12.10
C LEU A 556 -16.65 9.45 -12.85
N ASN A 557 -16.48 8.33 -12.14
CA ASN A 557 -16.31 7.00 -12.74
C ASN A 557 -17.55 6.56 -13.53
N HIS A 558 -18.75 6.81 -13.02
CA HIS A 558 -19.98 6.57 -13.77
C HIS A 558 -20.00 7.34 -15.08
N PHE A 559 -19.67 8.63 -15.03
CA PHE A 559 -19.65 9.48 -16.21
C PHE A 559 -18.58 9.06 -17.22
N ARG A 560 -17.36 8.78 -16.75
CA ARG A 560 -16.24 8.32 -17.58
C ARG A 560 -16.56 6.99 -18.24
N ARG A 561 -17.17 6.05 -17.52
CA ARG A 561 -17.58 4.74 -18.07
C ARG A 561 -18.69 4.88 -19.12
N GLU A 562 -19.65 5.78 -18.93
CA GLU A 562 -20.68 6.08 -19.94
C GLU A 562 -20.07 6.58 -21.26
N GLN A 563 -18.94 7.30 -21.18
CA GLN A 563 -18.18 7.77 -22.34
C GLN A 563 -17.12 6.79 -22.86
N GLY A 564 -17.01 5.60 -22.28
CA GLY A 564 -15.99 4.61 -22.66
C GLY A 564 -14.56 5.01 -22.30
N MET A 565 -14.37 5.95 -21.36
CA MET A 565 -13.07 6.34 -20.82
C MET A 565 -12.65 5.43 -19.66
N ASN A 566 -11.36 5.48 -19.28
CA ASN A 566 -10.85 4.76 -18.10
C ASN A 566 -11.43 5.30 -16.80
N THR A 567 -11.61 4.43 -15.82
CA THR A 567 -12.06 4.78 -14.45
C THR A 567 -10.87 4.82 -13.49
N PHE A 568 -11.09 5.41 -12.32
CA PHE A 568 -10.10 5.58 -11.27
C PHE A 568 -10.42 4.72 -10.05
N VAL A 569 -9.40 4.30 -9.32
CA VAL A 569 -9.55 3.59 -8.04
C VAL A 569 -9.01 4.43 -6.87
N LEU A 570 -9.51 4.17 -5.67
CA LEU A 570 -9.03 4.82 -4.45
C LEU A 570 -8.03 3.90 -3.74
N ARG A 571 -6.81 4.39 -3.53
CA ARG A 571 -5.70 3.66 -2.88
C ARG A 571 -4.97 4.57 -1.87
N PRO A 572 -5.56 4.80 -0.69
CA PRO A 572 -5.04 5.78 0.26
C PRO A 572 -3.88 5.23 1.10
N HIS A 573 -3.02 6.13 1.57
CA HIS A 573 -2.19 5.88 2.76
C HIS A 573 -3.11 5.72 3.96
N CYS A 574 -3.04 4.55 4.58
CA CYS A 574 -4.05 4.15 5.53
C CYS A 574 -3.49 3.19 6.59
N GLY A 575 -3.49 3.66 7.83
CA GLY A 575 -3.12 2.87 8.99
C GLY A 575 -1.61 2.62 9.09
N GLU A 576 -0.79 3.51 8.56
CA GLU A 576 0.63 3.57 8.92
C GLU A 576 0.79 4.04 10.38
N ALA A 577 0.07 5.12 10.72
CA ALA A 577 -0.07 5.70 12.04
C ALA A 577 -1.53 6.15 12.26
N GLY A 578 -1.78 6.90 13.33
CA GLY A 578 -3.09 7.51 13.58
C GLY A 578 -4.15 6.59 14.21
N PRO A 579 -5.42 7.05 14.21
CA PRO A 579 -6.58 6.29 14.68
C PRO A 579 -6.89 5.06 13.83
N VAL A 580 -7.49 4.03 14.46
CA VAL A 580 -7.89 2.79 13.76
C VAL A 580 -9.02 2.99 12.75
N GLN A 581 -9.77 4.09 12.87
CA GLN A 581 -10.87 4.49 12.00
C GLN A 581 -10.42 4.76 10.57
N HIS A 582 -9.13 5.08 10.34
CA HIS A 582 -8.57 5.18 8.99
C HIS A 582 -8.77 3.86 8.24
N LEU A 583 -8.46 2.73 8.88
CA LEU A 583 -8.58 1.39 8.31
C LEU A 583 -10.03 0.96 8.07
N VAL A 584 -10.98 1.52 8.83
CA VAL A 584 -12.42 1.35 8.58
C VAL A 584 -12.79 2.02 7.27
N CYS A 585 -12.38 3.27 7.08
CA CYS A 585 -12.60 3.99 5.83
C CYS A 585 -11.94 3.26 4.64
N GLY A 586 -10.70 2.78 4.81
CA GLY A 586 -10.00 1.95 3.82
C GLY A 586 -10.78 0.67 3.49
N PHE A 587 -11.30 -0.03 4.50
CA PHE A 587 -12.09 -1.25 4.30
C PHE A 587 -13.40 -0.98 3.54
N MET A 588 -14.05 0.15 3.78
CA MET A 588 -15.33 0.44 3.10
C MET A 588 -15.10 0.96 1.67
N MET A 589 -14.18 1.91 1.49
CA MET A 589 -14.12 2.75 0.29
C MET A 589 -12.93 2.48 -0.63
N ALA A 590 -11.85 1.85 -0.17
CA ALA A 590 -10.63 1.69 -0.97
C ALA A 590 -10.56 0.33 -1.69
N GLU A 591 -10.00 0.36 -2.90
CA GLU A 591 -9.57 -0.80 -3.67
C GLU A 591 -8.47 -1.57 -2.91
N ASN A 592 -7.41 -0.84 -2.58
CA ASN A 592 -6.22 -1.30 -1.87
C ASN A 592 -5.78 -0.22 -0.89
N ILE A 593 -4.91 -0.55 0.06
CA ILE A 593 -4.32 0.43 0.98
C ILE A 593 -2.79 0.40 0.95
N SER A 594 -2.19 1.49 1.39
CA SER A 594 -0.76 1.61 1.63
C SER A 594 -0.44 1.55 3.13
N HIS A 595 0.67 0.89 3.48
CA HIS A 595 1.19 0.58 4.82
C HIS A 595 0.39 -0.43 5.65
N GLY A 596 -0.83 -0.10 6.10
CA GLY A 596 -1.69 -1.02 6.87
C GLY A 596 -1.09 -1.57 8.18
N LEU A 597 -0.08 -0.92 8.77
CA LEU A 597 0.63 -1.40 9.97
C LEU A 597 -0.29 -1.64 11.16
N LEU A 598 -1.29 -0.78 11.36
CA LEU A 598 -2.19 -0.83 12.51
C LEU A 598 -3.19 -1.99 12.49
N LEU A 599 -3.35 -2.69 11.36
CA LEU A 599 -4.17 -3.92 11.28
C LEU A 599 -3.70 -4.97 12.27
N ARG A 600 -2.43 -4.95 12.70
CA ARG A 600 -1.87 -5.88 13.70
C ARG A 600 -2.53 -5.73 15.08
N LYS A 601 -3.16 -4.58 15.35
CA LYS A 601 -3.82 -4.25 16.61
C LYS A 601 -5.34 -4.51 16.56
N VAL A 602 -5.90 -4.75 15.37
CA VAL A 602 -7.34 -4.83 15.15
C VAL A 602 -7.69 -6.16 14.45
N PRO A 603 -7.87 -7.26 15.21
CA PRO A 603 -8.13 -8.58 14.64
C PRO A 603 -9.37 -8.64 13.74
N VAL A 604 -10.43 -7.90 14.08
CA VAL A 604 -11.68 -7.88 13.29
C VAL A 604 -11.41 -7.36 11.89
N LEU A 605 -10.80 -6.17 11.77
CA LEU A 605 -10.44 -5.60 10.46
C LEU A 605 -9.44 -6.49 9.73
N GLN A 606 -8.39 -6.98 10.39
CA GLN A 606 -7.42 -7.84 9.71
C GLN A 606 -8.06 -9.11 9.12
N TYR A 607 -9.02 -9.71 9.84
CA TYR A 607 -9.77 -10.85 9.33
C TYR A 607 -10.69 -10.47 8.16
N LEU A 608 -11.34 -9.30 8.22
CA LEU A 608 -12.13 -8.78 7.09
C LEU A 608 -11.28 -8.49 5.86
N TYR A 609 -10.08 -7.92 6.02
CA TYR A 609 -9.13 -7.70 4.92
C TYR A 609 -8.66 -9.02 4.31
N TYR A 610 -8.48 -10.06 5.12
CA TYR A 610 -8.23 -11.41 4.65
C TYR A 610 -9.43 -11.98 3.87
N LEU A 611 -10.64 -11.95 4.40
CA LEU A 611 -11.81 -12.50 3.72
C LEU A 611 -12.14 -11.77 2.40
N ALA A 612 -12.00 -10.44 2.42
CA ALA A 612 -12.21 -9.59 1.25
C ALA A 612 -10.97 -9.47 0.35
N GLN A 613 -9.88 -10.19 0.66
CA GLN A 613 -8.63 -10.24 -0.12
C GLN A 613 -8.15 -8.86 -0.58
N ILE A 614 -8.20 -7.86 0.32
CA ILE A 614 -7.82 -6.47 0.03
C ILE A 614 -6.31 -6.38 -0.06
N GLY A 615 -5.79 -5.73 -1.10
CA GLY A 615 -4.36 -5.53 -1.30
C GLY A 615 -3.76 -4.52 -0.31
N ILE A 616 -2.60 -4.85 0.25
CA ILE A 616 -1.85 -4.00 1.18
C ILE A 616 -0.42 -3.83 0.66
N ALA A 617 -0.08 -2.62 0.20
CA ALA A 617 1.27 -2.27 -0.21
C ALA A 617 2.08 -1.84 1.02
N MET A 618 3.15 -2.57 1.36
CA MET A 618 3.92 -2.35 2.58
C MET A 618 5.37 -2.00 2.24
N SER A 619 5.92 -1.00 2.94
CA SER A 619 7.29 -0.52 2.74
C SER A 619 8.13 -0.67 4.03
N PRO A 620 8.67 -1.87 4.31
CA PRO A 620 9.33 -2.17 5.58
C PRO A 620 10.53 -1.29 5.95
N LEU A 621 11.36 -0.87 5.00
CA LEU A 621 12.51 0.02 5.26
C LEU A 621 12.08 1.43 5.63
N SER A 622 11.05 1.95 4.96
CA SER A 622 10.41 3.23 5.33
C SER A 622 9.83 3.13 6.74
N ASN A 623 9.00 2.11 6.99
CA ASN A 623 8.40 1.89 8.30
C ASN A 623 9.46 1.74 9.41
N ASN A 624 10.59 1.08 9.13
CA ASN A 624 11.71 0.94 10.06
C ASN A 624 12.34 2.27 10.46
N SER A 625 12.39 3.21 9.53
CA SER A 625 12.98 4.53 9.74
C SER A 625 12.02 5.49 10.46
N LEU A 626 10.71 5.32 10.28
CA LEU A 626 9.70 6.27 10.75
C LEU A 626 8.90 5.83 11.98
N PHE A 627 8.49 4.56 12.06
CA PHE A 627 7.43 4.15 13.01
C PHE A 627 7.71 2.86 13.79
N LEU A 628 8.37 1.88 13.17
CA LEU A 628 8.41 0.52 13.70
C LEU A 628 9.64 -0.25 13.23
N ASN A 629 10.49 -0.68 14.19
CA ASN A 629 11.65 -1.54 13.91
C ASN A 629 11.33 -2.69 12.93
N TYR A 630 12.25 -2.96 12.00
CA TYR A 630 12.08 -3.90 10.89
C TYR A 630 11.61 -5.29 11.33
N HIS A 631 12.21 -5.85 12.39
CA HIS A 631 11.83 -7.17 12.93
C HIS A 631 10.41 -7.24 13.49
N ARG A 632 9.81 -6.10 13.82
CA ARG A 632 8.44 -6.02 14.34
C ARG A 632 7.42 -5.73 13.26
N ASN A 633 7.84 -5.50 12.01
CA ASN A 633 6.93 -5.26 10.90
C ASN A 633 6.01 -6.48 10.71
N PRO A 634 4.69 -6.29 10.53
CA PRO A 634 3.75 -7.40 10.48
C PRO A 634 3.63 -8.09 9.11
N LEU A 635 4.34 -7.63 8.08
CA LEU A 635 4.33 -8.24 6.74
C LEU A 635 4.50 -9.77 6.72
N PRO A 636 5.52 -10.38 7.37
CA PRO A 636 5.66 -11.84 7.36
C PRO A 636 4.45 -12.56 8.00
N GLU A 637 3.85 -11.96 9.03
CA GLU A 637 2.67 -12.50 9.70
C GLU A 637 1.42 -12.38 8.80
N TYR A 638 1.27 -11.27 8.08
CA TYR A 638 0.18 -11.04 7.13
C TYR A 638 0.27 -12.01 5.94
N LEU A 639 1.47 -12.18 5.38
CA LEU A 639 1.73 -13.15 4.33
C LEU A 639 1.42 -14.57 4.82
N ALA A 640 1.87 -14.95 6.01
CA ALA A 640 1.59 -16.27 6.57
C ALA A 640 0.08 -16.52 6.73
N ARG A 641 -0.68 -15.52 7.20
CA ARG A 641 -2.15 -15.59 7.32
C ARG A 641 -2.87 -15.63 5.96
N GLY A 642 -2.21 -15.23 4.87
CA GLY A 642 -2.78 -15.22 3.53
C GLY A 642 -3.49 -13.93 3.16
N LEU A 643 -3.15 -12.81 3.81
CA LEU A 643 -3.52 -11.49 3.30
C LEU A 643 -2.74 -11.20 2.01
N ILE A 644 -3.35 -10.42 1.11
CA ILE A 644 -2.71 -9.98 -0.13
C ILE A 644 -1.78 -8.81 0.18
N VAL A 645 -0.52 -9.12 0.46
CA VAL A 645 0.53 -8.12 0.71
C VAL A 645 1.51 -8.05 -0.46
N SER A 646 2.05 -6.85 -0.70
CA SER A 646 3.17 -6.61 -1.61
C SER A 646 4.26 -5.80 -0.92
N LEU A 647 5.52 -6.02 -1.31
CA LEU A 647 6.64 -5.16 -0.95
C LEU A 647 6.71 -3.95 -1.89
N SER A 648 6.99 -2.78 -1.32
CA SER A 648 7.13 -1.50 -2.01
C SER A 648 8.20 -0.64 -1.38
N THR A 649 8.62 0.44 -2.05
CA THR A 649 9.83 1.20 -1.66
C THR A 649 9.55 2.53 -0.97
N ASP A 650 8.36 3.10 -1.15
CA ASP A 650 7.94 4.40 -0.63
C ASP A 650 8.79 5.57 -1.15
N ASP A 651 9.89 5.89 -0.46
CA ASP A 651 10.86 6.91 -0.84
C ASP A 651 12.28 6.34 -1.02
N PRO A 652 12.61 5.79 -2.19
CA PRO A 652 13.97 5.35 -2.52
C PRO A 652 15.07 6.36 -2.20
N LEU A 653 14.82 7.65 -2.43
CA LEU A 653 15.75 8.73 -2.15
C LEU A 653 16.20 8.78 -0.69
N GLN A 654 15.28 8.43 0.22
CA GLN A 654 15.47 8.59 1.66
C GLN A 654 15.89 7.30 2.36
N PHE A 655 15.51 6.14 1.82
CA PHE A 655 15.61 4.85 2.53
C PHE A 655 16.51 3.81 1.86
N HIS A 656 16.92 4.02 0.60
CA HIS A 656 17.58 2.99 -0.20
C HIS A 656 18.97 3.43 -0.67
N PHE A 657 19.90 2.48 -0.74
CA PHE A 657 21.28 2.73 -1.16
C PHE A 657 21.61 2.19 -2.56
N THR A 658 20.84 1.23 -3.06
CA THR A 658 21.14 0.52 -4.31
C THR A 658 20.54 1.18 -5.55
N LYS A 659 20.99 0.76 -6.74
CA LYS A 659 20.42 1.20 -8.04
C LYS A 659 19.00 0.64 -8.26
N GLU A 660 18.65 -0.47 -7.60
CA GLU A 660 17.38 -1.17 -7.76
C GLU A 660 16.65 -1.23 -6.40
N PRO A 661 15.97 -0.13 -5.99
CA PRO A 661 15.39 -0.01 -4.65
C PRO A 661 14.42 -1.16 -4.30
N LEU A 662 13.55 -1.53 -5.25
CA LEU A 662 12.61 -2.63 -5.03
C LEU A 662 13.32 -3.99 -4.88
N MET A 663 14.47 -4.19 -5.50
CA MET A 663 15.24 -5.43 -5.30
C MET A 663 15.96 -5.44 -3.96
N GLU A 664 16.39 -4.28 -3.46
CA GLU A 664 16.93 -4.12 -2.10
C GLU A 664 15.89 -4.46 -1.03
N GLU A 665 14.64 -3.99 -1.15
CA GLU A 665 13.56 -4.38 -0.22
C GLU A 665 13.36 -5.90 -0.16
N TYR A 666 13.22 -6.55 -1.33
CA TYR A 666 13.06 -8.00 -1.37
C TYR A 666 14.29 -8.74 -0.82
N SER A 667 15.50 -8.23 -1.09
CA SER A 667 16.74 -8.83 -0.60
C SER A 667 16.83 -8.77 0.93
N ILE A 668 16.53 -7.61 1.52
CA ILE A 668 16.56 -7.43 2.98
C ILE A 668 15.44 -8.25 3.64
N ALA A 669 14.23 -8.20 3.11
CA ALA A 669 13.10 -8.99 3.62
C ALA A 669 13.41 -10.49 3.64
N THR A 670 14.03 -10.99 2.57
CA THR A 670 14.46 -12.40 2.46
C THR A 670 15.52 -12.75 3.49
N GLN A 671 16.54 -11.91 3.68
CA GLN A 671 17.61 -12.19 4.63
C GLN A 671 17.15 -12.11 6.08
N VAL A 672 16.26 -11.18 6.41
CA VAL A 672 15.79 -10.93 7.78
C VAL A 672 14.67 -11.90 8.17
N TRP A 673 13.67 -12.11 7.31
CA TRP A 673 12.51 -12.97 7.62
C TRP A 673 12.61 -14.38 7.07
N LYS A 674 13.72 -14.72 6.39
CA LYS A 674 13.98 -16.05 5.83
C LYS A 674 12.90 -16.50 4.84
N LEU A 675 12.42 -15.57 4.01
CA LEU A 675 11.44 -15.87 2.97
C LEU A 675 12.01 -16.85 1.94
N SER A 676 11.20 -17.83 1.54
CA SER A 676 11.56 -18.77 0.47
C SER A 676 11.42 -18.13 -0.91
N SER A 677 11.95 -18.80 -1.95
CA SER A 677 11.69 -18.38 -3.34
C SER A 677 10.21 -18.43 -3.70
N CYS A 678 9.43 -19.32 -3.08
CA CYS A 678 7.99 -19.38 -3.27
C CYS A 678 7.31 -18.14 -2.66
N ASP A 679 7.72 -17.73 -1.47
CA ASP A 679 7.16 -16.54 -0.79
C ASP A 679 7.49 -15.26 -1.57
N MET A 680 8.72 -15.13 -2.05
CA MET A 680 9.11 -14.01 -2.91
C MET A 680 8.31 -13.95 -4.21
N SER A 681 8.08 -15.10 -4.86
CA SER A 681 7.24 -15.18 -6.06
C SER A 681 5.76 -14.88 -5.76
N GLU A 682 5.24 -15.28 -4.59
CA GLU A 682 3.89 -14.96 -4.14
C GLU A 682 3.72 -13.44 -3.93
N LEU A 683 4.67 -12.79 -3.26
CA LEU A 683 4.69 -11.33 -3.08
C LEU A 683 4.76 -10.59 -4.43
N ALA A 684 5.61 -11.05 -5.35
CA ALA A 684 5.71 -10.48 -6.69
C ALA A 684 4.40 -10.64 -7.48
N ARG A 685 3.80 -11.84 -7.47
CA ARG A 685 2.48 -12.09 -8.09
C ARG A 685 1.41 -11.18 -7.51
N ASN A 686 1.35 -11.03 -6.19
CA ASN A 686 0.39 -10.16 -5.52
C ASN A 686 0.55 -8.70 -5.93
N SER A 687 1.79 -8.22 -6.05
CA SER A 687 2.08 -6.84 -6.53
C SER A 687 1.48 -6.58 -7.91
N VAL A 688 1.59 -7.55 -8.83
CA VAL A 688 1.00 -7.44 -10.17
C VAL A 688 -0.53 -7.51 -10.11
N CYS A 689 -1.09 -8.41 -9.32
CA CYS A 689 -2.54 -8.55 -9.17
C CYS A 689 -3.18 -7.23 -8.71
N MET A 690 -2.62 -6.61 -7.66
CA MET A 690 -3.17 -5.38 -7.07
C MET A 690 -2.78 -4.10 -7.83
N SER A 691 -1.83 -4.15 -8.76
CA SER A 691 -1.47 -2.99 -9.61
C SER A 691 -2.65 -2.48 -10.46
N GLY A 692 -2.57 -1.29 -11.04
CA GLY A 692 -3.52 -0.68 -11.97
C GLY A 692 -3.12 -0.85 -13.43
N PHE A 693 -2.17 -1.75 -13.75
CA PHE A 693 -1.81 -2.02 -15.14
C PHE A 693 -3.00 -2.62 -15.93
N PRO A 694 -3.11 -2.31 -17.23
CA PRO A 694 -4.20 -2.81 -18.07
C PRO A 694 -4.31 -4.34 -18.09
N HIS A 695 -5.54 -4.84 -18.25
CA HIS A 695 -5.85 -6.28 -18.31
C HIS A 695 -4.92 -7.05 -19.26
N LYS A 696 -4.70 -6.54 -20.48
CA LYS A 696 -3.83 -7.18 -21.49
C LYS A 696 -2.39 -7.36 -21.01
N MET A 697 -1.85 -6.41 -20.24
CA MET A 697 -0.50 -6.51 -19.70
C MET A 697 -0.44 -7.53 -18.56
N LYS A 698 -1.41 -7.50 -17.64
CA LYS A 698 -1.52 -8.49 -16.57
C LYS A 698 -1.70 -9.91 -17.11
N GLN A 699 -2.50 -10.07 -18.16
CA GLN A 699 -2.68 -11.35 -18.85
C GLN A 699 -1.37 -11.89 -19.42
N HIS A 700 -0.55 -11.02 -20.02
CA HIS A 700 0.77 -11.39 -20.49
C HIS A 700 1.75 -11.75 -19.35
N TRP A 701 1.66 -11.06 -18.21
CA TRP A 701 2.56 -11.23 -17.07
C TRP A 701 2.21 -12.42 -16.17
N LEU A 702 0.93 -12.70 -15.95
CA LEU A 702 0.43 -13.71 -15.01
C LEU A 702 -0.10 -14.96 -15.72
N GLY A 703 -0.45 -14.86 -16.99
CA GLY A 703 -1.02 -15.95 -17.79
C GLY A 703 -2.43 -15.63 -18.29
N PRO A 704 -2.93 -16.38 -19.30
CA PRO A 704 -4.19 -16.11 -19.99
C PRO A 704 -5.41 -16.12 -19.06
N ASN A 705 -5.38 -16.97 -18.03
CA ASN A 705 -6.50 -17.23 -17.13
C ASN A 705 -6.39 -16.48 -15.79
N TYR A 706 -5.50 -15.49 -15.66
CA TYR A 706 -5.16 -14.90 -14.35
C TYR A 706 -6.36 -14.30 -13.58
N THR A 707 -7.46 -13.99 -14.26
CA THR A 707 -8.71 -13.48 -13.67
C THR A 707 -9.52 -14.58 -12.96
N GLN A 708 -9.23 -15.85 -13.21
CA GLN A 708 -9.82 -16.94 -12.45
C GLN A 708 -9.12 -17.05 -11.09
N GLU A 709 -9.85 -17.49 -10.07
CA GLU A 709 -9.27 -17.72 -8.75
C GLU A 709 -8.86 -19.17 -8.55
N GLY A 710 -7.92 -19.40 -7.63
CA GLY A 710 -7.35 -20.72 -7.38
C GLY A 710 -6.36 -21.16 -8.46
N VAL A 711 -6.13 -22.47 -8.55
CA VAL A 711 -5.10 -23.07 -9.43
C VAL A 711 -5.36 -22.77 -10.90
N ALA A 712 -6.63 -22.73 -11.32
CA ALA A 712 -6.99 -22.48 -12.72
C ALA A 712 -6.54 -21.11 -13.24
N GLY A 713 -6.36 -20.13 -12.35
CA GLY A 713 -5.84 -18.80 -12.68
C GLY A 713 -4.35 -18.60 -12.41
N ASN A 714 -3.61 -19.66 -12.09
CA ASN A 714 -2.16 -19.58 -11.93
C ASN A 714 -1.45 -20.23 -13.11
N ASP A 715 -0.50 -19.51 -13.70
CA ASP A 715 0.46 -20.08 -14.64
C ASP A 715 1.84 -20.03 -13.99
N VAL A 716 2.29 -21.16 -13.44
CA VAL A 716 3.61 -21.27 -12.80
C VAL A 716 4.76 -20.93 -13.75
N THR A 717 4.58 -21.08 -15.06
CA THR A 717 5.59 -20.69 -16.06
C THR A 717 5.72 -19.18 -16.24
N ARG A 718 4.83 -18.40 -15.60
CA ARG A 718 4.82 -16.94 -15.60
C ARG A 718 5.07 -16.37 -14.21
N THR A 719 4.38 -16.90 -13.20
CA THR A 719 4.40 -16.39 -11.83
C THR A 719 5.51 -17.01 -10.98
N ASN A 720 6.01 -18.19 -11.36
CA ASN A 720 6.89 -19.03 -10.54
C ASN A 720 6.29 -19.41 -9.17
N VAL A 721 4.98 -19.20 -8.96
CA VAL A 721 4.28 -19.63 -7.74
C VAL A 721 3.75 -21.04 -7.98
N PRO A 722 4.17 -22.05 -7.19
CA PRO A 722 3.65 -23.41 -7.33
C PRO A 722 2.14 -23.49 -7.15
N ASP A 723 1.49 -24.33 -7.95
CA ASP A 723 0.06 -24.60 -7.83
C ASP A 723 -0.30 -25.15 -6.44
N ILE A 724 0.62 -25.85 -5.78
CA ILE A 724 0.48 -26.30 -4.39
C ILE A 724 0.20 -25.12 -3.45
N ARG A 725 0.96 -24.01 -3.58
CA ARG A 725 0.79 -22.81 -2.77
C ARG A 725 -0.57 -22.17 -3.04
N VAL A 726 -0.91 -22.01 -4.33
CA VAL A 726 -2.17 -21.39 -4.75
C VAL A 726 -3.37 -22.22 -4.30
N ALA A 727 -3.30 -23.54 -4.43
CA ALA A 727 -4.31 -24.46 -3.94
C ALA A 727 -4.50 -24.33 -2.43
N PHE A 728 -3.41 -24.35 -1.65
CA PHE A 728 -3.48 -24.15 -0.20
C PHE A 728 -4.17 -22.84 0.19
N ARG A 729 -3.78 -21.72 -0.44
CA ARG A 729 -4.40 -20.40 -0.20
C ARG A 729 -5.88 -20.40 -0.52
N HIS A 730 -6.24 -20.90 -1.70
CA HIS A 730 -7.62 -20.89 -2.19
C HIS A 730 -8.53 -21.85 -1.40
N GLU A 731 -8.05 -23.06 -1.10
CA GLU A 731 -8.76 -24.04 -0.26
C GLU A 731 -8.98 -23.48 1.16
N THR A 732 -7.99 -22.80 1.72
CA THR A 732 -8.08 -22.20 3.06
C THR A 732 -9.05 -21.02 3.09
N LEU A 733 -8.99 -20.09 2.13
CA LEU A 733 -9.93 -18.98 2.02
C LEU A 733 -11.36 -19.49 1.83
N THR A 734 -11.56 -20.41 0.90
CA THR A 734 -12.88 -21.00 0.63
C THR A 734 -13.41 -21.76 1.85
N GLY A 735 -12.53 -22.43 2.61
CA GLY A 735 -12.87 -23.06 3.88
C GLY A 735 -13.41 -22.06 4.90
N GLU A 736 -12.69 -20.95 5.14
CA GLU A 736 -13.15 -19.89 6.05
C GLU A 736 -14.49 -19.29 5.60
N LEU A 737 -14.63 -18.98 4.30
CA LEU A 737 -15.88 -18.45 3.75
C LEU A 737 -17.05 -19.43 3.94
N LYS A 738 -16.83 -20.73 3.70
CA LYS A 738 -17.86 -21.75 3.97
C LYS A 738 -18.24 -21.78 5.44
N THR A 739 -17.27 -21.70 6.36
CA THR A 739 -17.55 -21.67 7.80
C THR A 739 -18.42 -20.46 8.18
N ILE A 740 -18.12 -19.28 7.67
CA ILE A 740 -18.89 -18.06 7.96
C ILE A 740 -20.29 -18.12 7.33
N PHE A 741 -20.39 -18.42 6.04
CA PHE A 741 -21.66 -18.32 5.30
C PHE A 741 -22.60 -19.52 5.47
N ASN A 742 -22.08 -20.75 5.72
CA ASN A 742 -22.96 -21.91 5.90
C ASN A 742 -23.65 -21.94 7.26
N THR A 743 -23.07 -21.28 8.26
CA THR A 743 -23.66 -21.17 9.61
C THR A 743 -25.06 -20.55 9.57
N LEU A 744 -25.34 -19.66 8.61
CA LEU A 744 -26.66 -19.03 8.45
C LEU A 744 -27.61 -19.75 7.47
N LYS A 745 -27.10 -20.65 6.63
CA LYS A 745 -27.92 -21.42 5.66
C LYS A 745 -28.60 -22.65 6.27
N GLY A 746 -28.29 -22.99 7.52
CA GLY A 746 -28.91 -24.08 8.26
C GLY A 746 -30.28 -23.75 8.88
N LYS A 747 -30.90 -22.62 8.52
CA LYS A 747 -32.24 -22.20 8.96
C LYS A 747 -33.25 -22.27 7.82
#